data_AF-A0A1F5ZU44-F1
#
_entry.id   AF-A0A1F5ZU44-F1
#
_cell.length_a   1.000
_cell.length_b   1.000
_cell.length_c   1.000
_cell.angle_alpha   90.00
_cell.angle_beta   90.00
_cell.angle_gamma   90.00
#
_symmetry.space_group_name_H-M   'P 1'
#
loop_
_entity.id
_entity.type
_entity.pdbx_description
1 polymer ?
#
loop_
_entity_poly.entity_id
_entity_poly.type
_entity_poly.pdbx_seq_one_letter_code
_entity_poly.pdbx_strand_id
1 'polypeptide(L)'
;MSNNLSRKILLLGGIIILGLLLLVLIVKTKQQPAPTPLPETQPPADQTTVLPAPELATVNVPAISFASFKTPESSVEVPSKVKAYTFRNDYSLPFVSMVGQKLGLTESKSEGNSVILYNLDEQSDKRGYLTFNTVFGNYEYASYGTFPLPGQGTVNQKVRSYLLELGLIDETVDCDISYQRKDIANVNFVECHRNWEKTGLPIINFGGLLNIPDITTVKDLKVGMVDDLATDNPNIINVSTGQNGKERPSDFNTVTVAVDSQGNLLRITSNLKMIESTIEFTENDMLTPQEAINRFRDSNSLLTLIVPTDENAAWETVFPDNTAYDLNAEVKDFILTYIENPFGGKSLTPMYLTQGTAKTTDGYNVKFLQAIPALITQQSLSGEVAGLMALVIPTDDPSLKLKTFNPEQRTQTVQQTASPCVPAENQLSPIVSLGELGMLGQWNINAPSPEHKSDQFGQFAWFRSGRWYLIPPPGQSLPEINQIMAAFQSLNLPERGGYNPRELDALQNEWNKFNFCPLRVSGGSPTLLGYGKPGTVYSIKVGRSIVYLNTNNDNSIYYEYQPVSFLRPSTGWIVDKDNLDNLAGKIAKQLNLTSQESSKLAFELNLAASKVVSKKLFVGPVPQTEVDSKIPLSVTPQVPVIRYHFYVSDSVGRVTAPTIKPLVRTAEMILELGAAIPKL
;
A
#
# COMPACT_ATOMS: atom_id res chain seq x y z
N MET A 1 -11.46 -54.32 70.13
CA MET A 1 -11.98 -54.06 68.76
C MET A 1 -12.71 -52.71 68.59
N SER A 2 -12.71 -51.79 69.57
CA SER A 2 -13.47 -50.51 69.49
C SER A 2 -12.75 -49.35 68.78
N ASN A 3 -11.40 -49.30 68.80
CA ASN A 3 -10.65 -48.15 68.26
C ASN A 3 -10.55 -48.06 66.72
N ASN A 4 -10.85 -49.14 66.00
CA ASN A 4 -10.78 -49.15 64.53
C ASN A 4 -12.04 -48.59 63.87
N LEU A 5 -13.18 -48.58 64.57
CA LEU A 5 -14.44 -48.04 64.04
C LEU A 5 -14.40 -46.50 64.06
N SER A 6 -13.82 -45.92 65.12
CA SER A 6 -13.75 -44.45 65.27
C SER A 6 -12.83 -43.78 64.24
N ARG A 7 -11.70 -44.40 63.86
CA ARG A 7 -10.82 -43.88 62.80
C ARG A 7 -11.44 -43.95 61.41
N LYS A 8 -12.22 -44.99 61.10
CA LYS A 8 -12.92 -45.10 59.82
C LYS A 8 -14.04 -44.07 59.69
N ILE A 9 -14.76 -43.80 60.77
CA ILE A 9 -15.80 -42.75 60.80
C ILE A 9 -15.19 -41.36 60.61
N LEU A 10 -14.03 -41.08 61.21
CA LEU A 10 -13.30 -39.81 61.02
C LEU A 10 -12.80 -39.62 59.58
N LEU A 11 -12.28 -40.69 58.95
CA LEU A 11 -11.86 -40.64 57.55
C LEU A 11 -13.03 -40.45 56.58
N LEU A 12 -14.14 -41.16 56.80
CA LEU A 12 -15.37 -40.99 56.01
C LEU A 12 -15.96 -39.58 56.19
N GLY A 13 -15.98 -39.05 57.42
CA GLY A 13 -16.40 -37.69 57.69
C GLY A 13 -15.54 -36.64 56.98
N GLY A 14 -14.22 -36.83 56.99
CA GLY A 14 -13.28 -35.93 56.30
C GLY A 14 -13.49 -35.91 54.78
N ILE A 15 -13.71 -37.07 54.16
CA ILE A 15 -13.96 -37.18 52.72
C ILE A 15 -15.29 -36.52 52.34
N ILE A 16 -16.34 -36.70 53.16
CA ILE A 16 -17.64 -36.07 52.92
C ILE A 16 -17.55 -34.55 53.05
N ILE A 17 -16.83 -34.04 54.04
CA ILE A 17 -16.63 -32.59 54.23
C ILE A 17 -15.82 -32.01 53.06
N LEU A 18 -14.76 -32.70 52.62
CA LEU A 18 -13.96 -32.26 51.47
C LEU A 18 -14.78 -32.29 50.17
N GLY A 19 -15.60 -33.32 49.98
CA GLY A 19 -16.53 -33.43 48.85
C GLY A 19 -17.58 -32.33 48.84
N LEU A 20 -18.16 -32.00 50.00
CA LEU A 20 -19.11 -30.89 50.16
C LEU A 20 -18.44 -29.53 49.90
N LEU A 21 -17.21 -29.32 50.37
CA LEU A 21 -16.42 -28.12 50.07
C LEU A 21 -16.13 -27.97 48.58
N LEU A 22 -15.78 -29.07 47.91
CA LEU A 22 -15.57 -29.10 46.46
C LEU A 22 -16.88 -28.80 45.71
N LEU A 23 -18.00 -29.36 46.18
CA LEU A 23 -19.30 -29.12 45.58
C LEU A 23 -19.74 -27.66 45.74
N VAL A 24 -19.49 -27.05 46.90
CA VAL A 24 -19.75 -25.61 47.14
C VAL A 24 -18.85 -24.74 46.26
N LEU A 25 -17.59 -25.10 46.03
CA LEU A 25 -16.69 -24.42 45.09
C LEU A 25 -17.16 -24.55 43.63
N ILE A 26 -17.65 -25.73 43.22
CA ILE A 26 -18.21 -25.95 41.88
C ILE A 26 -19.52 -25.19 41.68
N VAL A 27 -20.37 -25.11 42.71
CA VAL A 27 -21.61 -24.32 42.64
C VAL A 27 -21.31 -22.82 42.63
N LYS A 28 -20.31 -22.33 43.39
CA LYS A 28 -19.88 -20.93 43.35
C LYS A 28 -19.23 -20.52 42.02
N THR A 29 -18.54 -21.44 41.34
CA THR A 29 -17.96 -21.15 40.00
C THR A 29 -19.01 -21.18 38.89
N LYS A 30 -20.13 -21.88 39.06
CA LYS A 30 -21.26 -21.87 38.09
C LYS A 30 -22.29 -20.75 38.30
N GLN A 31 -22.24 -20.02 39.42
CA GLN A 31 -23.22 -18.97 39.76
C GLN A 31 -22.66 -17.55 39.70
N GLN A 32 -21.54 -17.30 39.00
CA GLN A 32 -21.32 -15.96 38.48
C GLN A 32 -22.27 -15.79 37.29
N PRO A 33 -23.32 -14.95 37.37
CA PRO A 33 -24.00 -14.49 36.16
C PRO A 33 -22.92 -13.92 35.25
N ALA A 34 -22.91 -14.36 33.99
CA ALA A 34 -22.05 -13.76 32.98
C ALA A 34 -22.17 -12.25 33.12
N PRO A 35 -21.04 -11.50 33.23
CA PRO A 35 -21.12 -10.06 33.25
C PRO A 35 -21.97 -9.67 32.05
N THR A 36 -23.05 -8.93 32.30
CA THR A 36 -23.85 -8.29 31.25
C THR A 36 -22.86 -7.77 30.22
N PRO A 37 -22.91 -8.20 28.95
CA PRO A 37 -22.01 -7.65 27.96
C PRO A 37 -22.24 -6.15 28.02
N LEU A 38 -21.21 -5.42 28.47
CA LEU A 38 -21.13 -4.00 28.22
C LEU A 38 -21.43 -3.86 26.73
N PRO A 39 -22.29 -2.90 26.32
CA PRO A 39 -22.53 -2.68 24.90
C PRO A 39 -21.17 -2.68 24.24
N GLU A 40 -20.96 -3.61 23.29
CA GLU A 40 -19.72 -3.72 22.54
C GLU A 40 -19.46 -2.32 22.00
N THR A 41 -18.61 -1.58 22.70
CA THR A 41 -18.07 -0.34 22.19
C THR A 41 -17.02 -0.89 21.27
N GLN A 42 -17.43 -1.14 20.02
CA GLN A 42 -16.51 -1.41 18.93
C GLN A 42 -15.34 -0.44 19.15
N PRO A 43 -14.09 -0.94 19.24
CA PRO A 43 -12.95 -0.03 19.21
C PRO A 43 -13.17 0.87 18.00
N PRO A 44 -13.04 2.21 18.13
CA PRO A 44 -13.10 3.07 16.96
C PRO A 44 -12.13 2.47 15.96
N ALA A 45 -12.66 2.06 14.80
CA ALA A 45 -11.87 1.45 13.75
C ALA A 45 -10.60 2.28 13.60
N ASP A 46 -9.44 1.62 13.65
CA ASP A 46 -8.14 2.25 13.46
C ASP A 46 -8.13 2.84 12.04
N GLN A 47 -8.63 4.07 11.93
CA GLN A 47 -8.58 4.87 10.72
C GLN A 47 -7.13 5.33 10.61
N THR A 48 -6.28 4.41 10.14
CA THR A 48 -5.07 4.77 9.43
C THR A 48 -5.52 5.67 8.29
N THR A 49 -5.45 6.98 8.52
CA THR A 49 -5.66 8.01 7.51
C THR A 49 -4.45 7.97 6.60
N VAL A 50 -4.38 6.92 5.78
CA VAL A 50 -3.78 7.00 4.46
C VAL A 50 -4.39 8.24 3.85
N LEU A 51 -3.58 9.28 3.60
CA LEU A 51 -4.04 10.41 2.80
C LEU A 51 -4.67 9.80 1.56
N PRO A 52 -6.01 9.91 1.39
CA PRO A 52 -6.64 9.36 0.21
C PRO A 52 -5.90 9.99 -0.96
N ALA A 53 -5.55 9.17 -1.95
CA ALA A 53 -5.12 9.71 -3.24
C ALA A 53 -6.11 10.83 -3.59
N PRO A 54 -5.63 12.01 -4.06
CA PRO A 54 -6.54 13.12 -4.37
C PRO A 54 -7.69 12.54 -5.17
N GLU A 55 -8.91 12.65 -4.63
CA GLU A 55 -10.10 12.18 -5.33
C GLU A 55 -10.10 12.90 -6.67
N LEU A 56 -9.73 12.18 -7.72
CA LEU A 56 -9.96 12.65 -9.07
C LEU A 56 -11.47 12.86 -9.13
N ALA A 57 -11.89 14.08 -9.47
CA ALA A 57 -13.30 14.40 -9.58
C ALA A 57 -13.96 13.33 -10.46
N THR A 58 -14.84 12.52 -9.86
CA THR A 58 -15.55 11.47 -10.57
C THR A 58 -16.64 12.14 -11.37
N VAL A 59 -16.37 12.37 -12.65
CA VAL A 59 -17.38 12.87 -13.58
C VAL A 59 -18.20 11.66 -14.04
N ASN A 60 -19.50 11.70 -13.81
CA ASN A 60 -20.40 10.68 -14.34
C ASN A 60 -20.30 10.66 -15.86
N VAL A 61 -20.34 9.48 -16.49
CA VAL A 61 -20.32 9.41 -17.96
C VAL A 61 -21.53 10.17 -18.51
N PRO A 62 -21.38 10.99 -19.57
CA PRO A 62 -22.48 11.77 -20.11
C PRO A 62 -23.61 10.89 -20.61
N ALA A 63 -24.86 11.33 -20.43
CA ALA A 63 -26.00 10.66 -21.07
C ALA A 63 -25.97 10.92 -22.57
N ILE A 64 -26.07 9.87 -23.40
CA ILE A 64 -25.95 9.98 -24.86
C ILE A 64 -27.25 9.64 -25.59
N SER A 65 -27.50 10.29 -26.73
CA SER A 65 -28.48 9.86 -27.73
C SER A 65 -28.01 10.17 -29.14
N PHE A 66 -28.49 9.41 -30.13
CA PHE A 66 -28.09 9.56 -31.53
C PHE A 66 -29.26 10.01 -32.40
N ALA A 67 -29.07 11.11 -33.14
CA ALA A 67 -29.99 11.51 -34.20
C ALA A 67 -29.75 10.70 -35.48
N SER A 68 -28.48 10.34 -35.75
CA SER A 68 -28.12 9.44 -36.83
C SER A 68 -27.02 8.48 -36.40
N PHE A 69 -27.07 7.25 -36.91
CA PHE A 69 -26.15 6.18 -36.58
C PHE A 69 -25.75 5.46 -37.87
N LYS A 70 -24.71 5.99 -38.53
CA LYS A 70 -24.23 5.47 -39.80
C LYS A 70 -23.27 4.32 -39.52
N THR A 71 -23.70 3.11 -39.81
CA THR A 71 -22.85 1.92 -39.73
C THR A 71 -22.15 1.68 -41.07
N PRO A 72 -20.90 1.20 -41.07
CA PRO A 72 -20.36 0.57 -42.26
C PRO A 72 -21.29 -0.61 -42.61
N GLU A 73 -21.41 -0.97 -43.90
CA GLU A 73 -22.05 -2.23 -44.30
C GLU A 73 -21.20 -3.38 -43.74
N SER A 74 -21.38 -3.73 -42.46
CA SER A 74 -20.59 -4.73 -41.77
C SER A 74 -21.45 -5.95 -41.45
N SER A 75 -21.17 -7.04 -42.15
CA SER A 75 -21.56 -8.38 -41.74
C SER A 75 -20.66 -8.79 -40.57
N VAL A 76 -21.07 -8.47 -39.34
CA VAL A 76 -20.50 -9.15 -38.17
C VAL A 76 -20.94 -10.62 -38.29
N GLU A 77 -19.97 -11.50 -38.48
CA GLU A 77 -20.24 -12.93 -38.54
C GLU A 77 -20.61 -13.42 -37.13
N VAL A 78 -21.80 -13.99 -37.02
CA VAL A 78 -22.24 -14.64 -35.78
C VAL A 78 -21.81 -16.11 -35.87
N PRO A 79 -20.90 -16.58 -35.01
CA PRO A 79 -20.46 -17.96 -35.07
C PRO A 79 -21.61 -18.89 -34.70
N SER A 80 -21.65 -20.07 -35.33
CA SER A 80 -22.70 -21.08 -35.08
C SER A 80 -22.80 -21.53 -33.62
N LYS A 81 -21.69 -21.37 -32.88
CA LYS A 81 -21.55 -21.66 -31.46
C LYS A 81 -20.73 -20.57 -30.79
N VAL A 82 -21.19 -20.10 -29.64
CA VAL A 82 -20.47 -19.13 -28.81
C VAL A 82 -20.54 -19.58 -27.36
N LYS A 83 -19.50 -19.29 -26.58
CA LYS A 83 -19.45 -19.68 -25.18
C LYS A 83 -19.71 -18.50 -24.26
N ALA A 84 -20.22 -18.76 -23.07
CA ALA A 84 -20.05 -17.88 -21.92
C ALA A 84 -19.22 -18.61 -20.88
N TYR A 85 -18.33 -17.89 -20.23
CA TYR A 85 -17.41 -18.43 -19.23
C TYR A 85 -17.76 -17.85 -17.88
N THR A 86 -17.78 -18.67 -16.82
CA THR A 86 -17.74 -18.16 -15.44
C THR A 86 -16.35 -18.34 -14.89
N PHE A 87 -15.89 -17.37 -14.13
CA PHE A 87 -14.60 -17.39 -13.49
C PHE A 87 -14.71 -17.88 -12.05
N ARG A 88 -13.71 -18.65 -11.62
CA ARG A 88 -13.59 -19.08 -10.23
C ARG A 88 -13.36 -17.87 -9.34
N ASN A 89 -14.16 -17.75 -8.28
CA ASN A 89 -14.12 -16.62 -7.33
C ASN A 89 -14.08 -17.07 -5.85
N ASP A 90 -13.75 -18.34 -5.59
CA ASP A 90 -13.54 -18.90 -4.26
C ASP A 90 -12.53 -20.06 -4.34
N TYR A 91 -11.26 -19.74 -4.09
CA TYR A 91 -10.17 -20.71 -4.11
C TYR A 91 -10.02 -21.34 -2.74
N SER A 92 -10.35 -22.62 -2.64
CA SER A 92 -10.28 -23.37 -1.38
C SER A 92 -8.84 -23.48 -0.86
N LEU A 93 -8.66 -23.41 0.46
CA LEU A 93 -7.35 -23.61 1.09
C LEU A 93 -6.67 -24.93 0.68
N PRO A 94 -7.39 -26.08 0.51
CA PRO A 94 -6.78 -27.30 -0.02
C PRO A 94 -6.19 -27.14 -1.42
N PHE A 95 -6.86 -26.40 -2.32
CA PHE A 95 -6.32 -26.11 -3.65
C PHE A 95 -5.02 -25.30 -3.55
N VAL A 96 -5.05 -24.19 -2.80
CA VAL A 96 -3.87 -23.32 -2.66
C VAL A 96 -2.71 -24.06 -1.97
N SER A 97 -3.01 -24.90 -0.98
CA SER A 97 -2.02 -25.74 -0.30
C SER A 97 -1.37 -26.76 -1.25
N MET A 98 -2.17 -27.37 -2.15
CA MET A 98 -1.65 -28.28 -3.18
C MET A 98 -0.69 -27.56 -4.13
N VAL A 99 -1.03 -26.34 -4.56
CA VAL A 99 -0.15 -25.51 -5.39
C VAL A 99 1.17 -25.23 -4.66
N GLY A 100 1.10 -24.78 -3.40
CA GLY A 100 2.29 -24.54 -2.59
C GLY A 100 3.16 -25.78 -2.40
N GLN A 101 2.56 -26.94 -2.14
CA GLN A 101 3.29 -28.21 -2.01
C GLN A 101 4.03 -28.59 -3.30
N LYS A 102 3.40 -28.42 -4.47
CA LYS A 102 4.05 -28.66 -5.77
C LYS A 102 5.23 -27.69 -6.02
N LEU A 103 5.14 -26.47 -5.49
CA LEU A 103 6.22 -25.47 -5.47
C LEU A 103 7.27 -25.73 -4.37
N GLY A 104 7.07 -26.72 -3.50
CA GLY A 104 7.97 -27.07 -2.39
C GLY A 104 7.85 -26.17 -1.16
N LEU A 105 6.71 -25.49 -1.02
CA LEU A 105 6.37 -24.65 0.11
C LEU A 105 5.71 -25.49 1.20
N THR A 106 6.27 -25.47 2.40
CA THR A 106 5.92 -26.40 3.49
C THR A 106 5.16 -25.73 4.63
N GLU A 107 5.27 -24.41 4.75
CA GLU A 107 4.60 -23.62 5.77
C GLU A 107 3.52 -22.74 5.13
N SER A 108 2.53 -22.33 5.93
CA SER A 108 1.44 -21.46 5.48
C SER A 108 0.92 -20.56 6.60
N LYS A 109 0.56 -19.34 6.25
CA LYS A 109 -0.20 -18.39 7.10
C LYS A 109 -1.32 -17.74 6.29
N SER A 110 -2.41 -17.38 6.94
CA SER A 110 -3.52 -16.65 6.32
C SER A 110 -3.54 -15.20 6.78
N GLU A 111 -3.74 -14.28 5.84
CA GLU A 111 -3.82 -12.83 6.07
C GLU A 111 -5.00 -12.26 5.27
N GLY A 112 -6.13 -12.06 5.95
CA GLY A 112 -7.37 -11.61 5.31
C GLY A 112 -7.83 -12.56 4.20
N ASN A 113 -7.96 -12.03 2.97
CA ASN A 113 -8.34 -12.78 1.77
C ASN A 113 -7.14 -13.43 1.05
N SER A 114 -5.96 -13.49 1.69
CA SER A 114 -4.76 -14.07 1.10
C SER A 114 -4.18 -15.18 1.97
N VAL A 115 -3.57 -16.16 1.32
CA VAL A 115 -2.76 -17.20 1.95
C VAL A 115 -1.32 -17.01 1.49
N ILE A 116 -0.41 -17.01 2.44
CA ILE A 116 1.03 -16.95 2.18
C ILE A 116 1.60 -18.32 2.53
N LEU A 117 2.11 -19.03 1.53
CA LEU A 117 2.85 -20.27 1.69
C LEU A 117 4.32 -19.99 1.51
N TYR A 118 5.18 -20.63 2.29
CA TYR A 118 6.61 -20.36 2.22
C TYR A 118 7.46 -21.57 2.64
N ASN A 119 8.73 -21.53 2.26
CA ASN A 119 9.77 -22.43 2.73
C ASN A 119 11.05 -21.59 2.90
N LEU A 120 11.49 -21.47 4.16
CA LEU A 120 12.67 -20.69 4.54
C LEU A 120 13.90 -21.57 4.81
N ASP A 121 13.83 -22.89 4.54
CA ASP A 121 14.98 -23.77 4.69
C ASP A 121 16.09 -23.37 3.70
N GLU A 122 17.17 -22.80 4.24
CA GLU A 122 18.31 -22.32 3.45
C GLU A 122 19.00 -23.43 2.65
N GLN A 123 18.84 -24.69 3.07
CA GLN A 123 19.40 -25.86 2.40
C GLN A 123 18.47 -26.43 1.31
N SER A 124 17.24 -25.92 1.20
CA SER A 124 16.26 -26.40 0.23
C SER A 124 16.41 -25.70 -1.11
N ASP A 125 16.51 -26.50 -2.18
CA ASP A 125 16.41 -26.00 -3.56
C ASP A 125 15.03 -25.40 -3.91
N LYS A 126 14.04 -25.60 -3.04
CA LYS A 126 12.66 -25.10 -3.22
C LYS A 126 12.27 -23.99 -2.24
N ARG A 127 13.25 -23.32 -1.65
CA ARG A 127 13.00 -22.13 -0.82
C ARG A 127 12.34 -21.01 -1.63
N GLY A 128 11.39 -20.32 -1.02
CA GLY A 128 10.56 -19.32 -1.71
C GLY A 128 9.28 -18.99 -0.95
N TYR A 129 8.42 -18.22 -1.58
CA TYR A 129 7.07 -17.95 -1.10
C TYR A 129 6.06 -17.87 -2.23
N LEU A 130 4.79 -18.09 -1.89
CA LEU A 130 3.62 -17.88 -2.70
C LEU A 130 2.62 -17.07 -1.89
N THR A 131 2.24 -15.89 -2.38
CA THR A 131 1.06 -15.16 -1.90
C THR A 131 -0.08 -15.43 -2.86
N PHE A 132 -1.22 -15.89 -2.37
CA PHE A 132 -2.38 -16.25 -3.18
C PHE A 132 -3.65 -15.63 -2.61
N ASN A 133 -4.35 -14.79 -3.39
CA ASN A 133 -5.63 -14.22 -3.03
C ASN A 133 -6.75 -15.24 -3.30
N THR A 134 -7.46 -15.67 -2.26
CA THR A 134 -8.46 -16.74 -2.36
C THR A 134 -9.78 -16.28 -2.97
N VAL A 135 -10.03 -14.98 -3.09
CA VAL A 135 -11.26 -14.43 -3.66
C VAL A 135 -11.11 -14.22 -5.17
N PHE A 136 -10.02 -13.58 -5.60
CA PHE A 136 -9.82 -13.19 -7.00
C PHE A 136 -8.90 -14.13 -7.78
N GLY A 137 -8.15 -14.99 -7.09
CA GLY A 137 -7.20 -15.90 -7.73
C GLY A 137 -5.89 -15.26 -8.17
N ASN A 138 -5.63 -14.01 -7.79
CA ASN A 138 -4.35 -13.36 -8.05
C ASN A 138 -3.27 -14.01 -7.21
N TYR A 139 -2.09 -14.23 -7.78
CA TYR A 139 -1.00 -14.84 -7.04
C TYR A 139 0.37 -14.32 -7.48
N GLU A 140 1.30 -14.39 -6.53
CA GLU A 140 2.71 -14.10 -6.72
C GLU A 140 3.53 -15.20 -6.08
N TYR A 141 4.36 -15.86 -6.87
CA TYR A 141 5.38 -16.79 -6.41
C TYR A 141 6.77 -16.21 -6.65
N ALA A 142 7.66 -16.33 -5.67
CA ALA A 142 9.09 -16.07 -5.85
C ALA A 142 9.91 -17.23 -5.29
N SER A 143 10.89 -17.69 -6.09
CA SER A 143 11.86 -18.69 -5.69
C SER A 143 13.17 -18.03 -5.29
N TYR A 144 13.75 -18.49 -4.18
CA TYR A 144 15.12 -18.17 -3.80
C TYR A 144 16.08 -19.33 -4.07
N GLY A 145 15.57 -20.50 -4.46
CA GLY A 145 16.33 -21.73 -4.67
C GLY A 145 16.67 -22.00 -6.14
N THR A 146 17.01 -23.25 -6.44
CA THR A 146 17.25 -23.75 -7.80
C THR A 146 16.09 -24.66 -8.21
N PHE A 147 14.96 -24.06 -8.59
CA PHE A 147 13.77 -24.80 -8.99
C PHE A 147 13.74 -25.02 -10.51
N PRO A 148 14.25 -26.14 -11.07
CA PRO A 148 14.19 -26.37 -12.52
C PRO A 148 12.75 -26.58 -12.98
N LEU A 149 12.35 -25.90 -14.05
CA LEU A 149 11.05 -26.15 -14.67
C LEU A 149 10.99 -27.60 -15.22
N PRO A 150 10.00 -28.41 -14.81
CA PRO A 150 9.86 -29.77 -15.30
C PRO A 150 9.45 -29.78 -16.79
N GLY A 151 9.73 -30.90 -17.46
CA GLY A 151 9.31 -31.14 -18.84
C GLY A 151 10.38 -30.88 -19.91
N GLN A 152 9.99 -31.13 -21.17
CA GLN A 152 10.82 -31.00 -22.37
C GLN A 152 10.29 -29.87 -23.28
N GLY A 153 11.11 -29.37 -24.19
CA GLY A 153 10.71 -28.32 -25.15
C GLY A 153 11.31 -26.93 -24.87
N THR A 154 10.76 -25.91 -25.52
CA THR A 154 11.16 -24.51 -25.34
C THR A 154 10.78 -24.01 -23.94
N VAL A 155 11.39 -22.91 -23.48
CA VAL A 155 11.06 -22.30 -22.17
C VAL A 155 9.56 -22.00 -22.09
N ASN A 156 8.98 -21.43 -23.13
CA ASN A 156 7.55 -21.13 -23.26
C ASN A 156 6.68 -22.39 -23.09
N GLN A 157 7.04 -23.50 -23.75
CA GLN A 157 6.31 -24.77 -23.65
C GLN A 157 6.39 -25.35 -22.24
N LYS A 158 7.58 -25.33 -21.61
CA LYS A 158 7.76 -25.79 -20.23
C LYS A 158 6.94 -24.97 -19.24
N VAL A 159 6.97 -23.64 -19.39
CA VAL A 159 6.17 -22.71 -18.57
C VAL A 159 4.68 -23.04 -18.71
N ARG A 160 4.16 -23.15 -19.93
CA ARG A 160 2.75 -23.48 -20.17
C ARG A 160 2.36 -24.80 -19.51
N SER A 161 3.11 -25.86 -19.80
CA SER A 161 2.84 -27.19 -19.25
C SER A 161 2.88 -27.20 -17.72
N TYR A 162 3.84 -26.49 -17.13
CA TYR A 162 3.97 -26.43 -15.68
C TYR A 162 2.83 -25.66 -15.01
N LEU A 163 2.48 -24.48 -15.52
CA LEU A 163 1.34 -23.71 -14.99
C LEU A 163 0.01 -24.48 -15.12
N LEU A 164 -0.16 -25.21 -16.22
CA LEU A 164 -1.33 -26.05 -16.45
C LEU A 164 -1.39 -27.22 -15.45
N GLU A 165 -0.26 -27.87 -15.16
CA GLU A 165 -0.16 -28.93 -14.16
C GLU A 165 -0.44 -28.42 -12.73
N LEU A 166 -0.05 -27.18 -12.43
CA LEU A 166 -0.39 -26.52 -11.17
C LEU A 166 -1.87 -26.12 -11.09
N GLY A 167 -2.61 -26.14 -12.19
CA GLY A 167 -3.98 -25.63 -12.26
C GLY A 167 -4.06 -24.11 -12.12
N LEU A 168 -2.98 -23.41 -12.49
CA LEU A 168 -2.85 -21.95 -12.43
C LEU A 168 -3.13 -21.25 -13.76
N ILE A 169 -3.27 -22.04 -14.84
CA ILE A 169 -3.84 -21.64 -16.13
C ILE A 169 -4.78 -22.75 -16.62
N ASP A 170 -5.68 -22.41 -17.54
CA ASP A 170 -6.58 -23.35 -18.21
C ASP A 170 -6.19 -23.53 -19.69
N GLU A 171 -6.84 -24.46 -20.40
CA GLU A 171 -6.47 -24.79 -21.79
C GLU A 171 -6.64 -23.65 -22.80
N THR A 172 -7.43 -22.62 -22.45
CA THR A 172 -7.59 -21.42 -23.28
C THR A 172 -6.39 -20.49 -23.22
N VAL A 173 -5.41 -20.75 -22.35
CA VAL A 173 -4.22 -19.92 -22.17
C VAL A 173 -3.03 -20.47 -22.93
N ASP A 174 -2.31 -19.58 -23.62
CA ASP A 174 -1.04 -19.85 -24.31
C ASP A 174 0.06 -18.95 -23.79
N CYS A 175 1.31 -19.38 -23.92
CA CYS A 175 2.50 -18.70 -23.40
C CYS A 175 3.47 -18.34 -24.52
N ASP A 176 2.98 -17.70 -25.58
CA ASP A 176 3.70 -17.57 -26.85
C ASP A 176 4.64 -16.36 -26.91
N ILE A 177 4.53 -15.47 -25.92
CA ILE A 177 5.31 -14.24 -25.88
C ILE A 177 6.46 -14.40 -24.90
N SER A 178 7.67 -14.02 -25.35
CA SER A 178 8.83 -13.96 -24.48
C SER A 178 9.65 -12.71 -24.75
N TYR A 179 10.38 -12.27 -23.73
CA TYR A 179 11.30 -11.15 -23.82
C TYR A 179 12.42 -11.27 -22.78
N GLN A 180 13.40 -10.39 -22.90
CA GLN A 180 14.50 -10.22 -21.97
C GLN A 180 14.60 -8.78 -21.53
N ARG A 181 15.38 -8.53 -20.48
CA ARG A 181 15.66 -7.19 -20.00
C ARG A 181 17.14 -6.93 -19.85
N LYS A 182 17.63 -5.77 -20.28
CA LYS A 182 19.05 -5.36 -20.13
C LYS A 182 19.45 -5.19 -18.68
N ASP A 183 18.52 -4.70 -17.87
CA ASP A 183 18.74 -4.41 -16.46
C ASP A 183 18.71 -5.70 -15.61
N ILE A 184 18.34 -6.85 -16.20
CA ILE A 184 18.42 -8.19 -15.59
C ILE A 184 19.13 -9.16 -16.49
N ALA A 185 20.37 -9.45 -16.14
CA ALA A 185 21.14 -10.44 -16.85
C ALA A 185 20.54 -11.84 -16.71
N ASN A 186 20.55 -12.59 -17.80
CA ASN A 186 20.32 -14.03 -17.84
C ASN A 186 18.91 -14.48 -17.38
N VAL A 187 17.88 -13.67 -17.63
CA VAL A 187 16.49 -14.03 -17.35
C VAL A 187 15.64 -13.89 -18.60
N ASN A 188 14.89 -14.94 -18.91
CA ASN A 188 13.84 -14.96 -19.92
C ASN A 188 12.49 -14.76 -19.22
N PHE A 189 11.73 -13.80 -19.69
CA PHE A 189 10.35 -13.59 -19.27
C PHE A 189 9.44 -14.26 -20.30
N VAL A 190 8.43 -14.98 -19.81
CA VAL A 190 7.38 -15.60 -20.62
C VAL A 190 6.05 -15.01 -20.17
N GLU A 191 5.28 -14.48 -21.11
CA GLU A 191 3.92 -14.01 -20.86
C GLU A 191 2.93 -15.04 -21.38
N CYS A 192 1.97 -15.38 -20.54
CA CYS A 192 0.87 -16.26 -20.85
C CYS A 192 -0.43 -15.48 -20.83
N HIS A 193 -1.19 -15.62 -21.91
CA HIS A 193 -2.41 -14.86 -22.14
C HIS A 193 -3.51 -15.79 -22.63
N ARG A 194 -4.76 -15.41 -22.38
CA ARG A 194 -5.91 -16.14 -22.90
C ARG A 194 -6.01 -15.94 -24.42
N ASN A 195 -5.93 -17.04 -25.15
CA ASN A 195 -5.96 -17.07 -26.61
C ASN A 195 -7.39 -16.89 -27.13
N TRP A 196 -7.60 -15.86 -27.94
CA TRP A 196 -8.90 -15.49 -28.50
C TRP A 196 -9.51 -16.55 -29.41
N GLU A 197 -8.70 -17.30 -30.16
CA GLU A 197 -9.17 -18.40 -31.00
C GLU A 197 -9.70 -19.55 -30.14
N LYS A 198 -9.02 -19.84 -29.02
CA LYS A 198 -9.44 -20.89 -28.09
C LYS A 198 -10.69 -20.51 -27.30
N THR A 199 -10.87 -19.22 -27.01
CA THR A 199 -12.10 -18.73 -26.37
C THR A 199 -13.25 -18.53 -27.34
N GLY A 200 -12.96 -18.42 -28.63
CA GLY A 200 -13.94 -18.29 -29.71
C GLY A 200 -14.34 -16.85 -30.04
N LEU A 201 -13.97 -15.87 -29.21
CA LEU A 201 -14.14 -14.43 -29.48
C LEU A 201 -12.97 -13.65 -28.84
N PRO A 202 -12.66 -12.44 -29.36
CA PRO A 202 -11.74 -11.51 -28.71
C PRO A 202 -12.17 -11.16 -27.29
N ILE A 203 -11.20 -10.85 -26.42
CA ILE A 203 -11.44 -10.35 -25.05
C ILE A 203 -10.86 -8.96 -24.95
N ILE A 204 -11.72 -7.98 -24.71
CA ILE A 204 -11.37 -6.56 -24.85
C ILE A 204 -11.60 -5.81 -23.54
N ASN A 205 -10.66 -4.96 -23.16
CA ASN A 205 -10.86 -3.95 -22.13
C ASN A 205 -11.65 -2.78 -22.72
N PHE A 206 -12.86 -2.54 -22.22
CA PHE A 206 -13.76 -1.53 -22.79
C PHE A 206 -13.17 -0.12 -22.77
N GLY A 207 -12.58 0.30 -21.64
CA GLY A 207 -11.97 1.63 -21.52
C GLY A 207 -10.68 1.77 -22.32
N GLY A 208 -9.90 0.69 -22.43
CA GLY A 208 -8.65 0.66 -23.21
C GLY A 208 -8.84 0.97 -24.69
N LEU A 209 -10.03 0.72 -25.24
CA LEU A 209 -10.36 1.06 -26.63
C LEU A 209 -10.35 2.57 -26.92
N LEU A 210 -10.46 3.44 -25.91
CA LEU A 210 -10.31 4.89 -26.14
C LEU A 210 -8.87 5.29 -26.49
N ASN A 211 -7.89 4.45 -26.14
CA ASN A 211 -6.47 4.74 -26.30
C ASN A 211 -5.87 4.14 -27.58
N ILE A 212 -6.63 3.37 -28.36
CA ILE A 212 -6.10 2.80 -29.60
C ILE A 212 -5.99 3.89 -30.67
N PRO A 213 -4.93 3.86 -31.51
CA PRO A 213 -4.79 4.82 -32.60
C PRO A 213 -5.98 4.80 -33.57
N ASP A 214 -6.36 5.96 -34.10
CA ASP A 214 -7.49 6.10 -35.02
C ASP A 214 -7.34 5.30 -36.32
N ILE A 215 -6.12 4.88 -36.67
CA ILE A 215 -5.84 4.03 -37.83
C ILE A 215 -6.04 2.53 -37.56
N THR A 216 -6.05 2.12 -36.29
CA THR A 216 -6.12 0.70 -35.89
C THR A 216 -7.58 0.29 -35.70
N THR A 217 -7.99 -0.84 -36.30
CA THR A 217 -9.32 -1.41 -36.09
C THR A 217 -9.32 -2.37 -34.89
N VAL A 218 -10.47 -2.61 -34.27
CA VAL A 218 -10.54 -3.57 -33.15
C VAL A 218 -10.17 -4.99 -33.59
N LYS A 219 -10.40 -5.32 -34.87
CA LYS A 219 -10.06 -6.62 -35.46
C LYS A 219 -8.55 -6.85 -35.62
N ASP A 220 -7.77 -5.76 -35.71
CA ASP A 220 -6.31 -5.82 -35.87
C ASP A 220 -5.58 -5.95 -34.52
N LEU A 221 -6.30 -5.78 -33.41
CA LEU A 221 -5.74 -5.98 -32.08
C LEU A 221 -5.29 -7.43 -31.92
N LYS A 222 -4.18 -7.63 -31.22
CA LYS A 222 -3.70 -8.96 -30.87
C LYS A 222 -3.25 -8.97 -29.43
N VAL A 223 -3.45 -10.11 -28.79
CA VAL A 223 -3.09 -10.36 -27.40
C VAL A 223 -1.59 -10.12 -27.17
N GLY A 224 -1.26 -9.36 -26.13
CA GLY A 224 0.12 -9.08 -25.71
C GLY A 224 0.96 -8.27 -26.71
N MET A 225 0.33 -7.67 -27.72
CA MET A 225 0.99 -6.70 -28.59
C MET A 225 0.94 -5.31 -27.99
N VAL A 226 2.01 -4.56 -28.25
CA VAL A 226 2.19 -3.19 -27.80
C VAL A 226 2.15 -2.28 -29.02
N ASP A 227 1.40 -1.18 -28.93
CA ASP A 227 1.36 -0.17 -29.99
C ASP A 227 2.54 0.81 -29.90
N ASP A 228 2.64 1.70 -30.89
CA ASP A 228 3.71 2.69 -30.96
C ASP A 228 3.58 3.79 -29.89
N LEU A 229 2.39 3.97 -29.30
CA LEU A 229 2.08 4.98 -28.28
C LEU A 229 2.46 4.53 -26.87
N ALA A 230 2.70 3.23 -26.67
CA ALA A 230 3.14 2.71 -25.39
C ALA A 230 4.45 3.36 -24.92
N THR A 231 4.55 3.51 -23.59
CA THR A 231 5.69 4.10 -22.89
C THR A 231 7.01 3.43 -23.31
N ASP A 232 8.01 4.24 -23.62
CA ASP A 232 9.34 3.74 -23.92
C ASP A 232 10.00 3.13 -22.68
N ASN A 233 10.54 1.93 -22.84
CA ASN A 233 11.35 1.25 -21.85
C ASN A 233 12.56 0.57 -22.54
N PRO A 234 13.72 1.23 -22.62
CA PRO A 234 14.88 0.76 -23.39
C PRO A 234 15.54 -0.49 -22.80
N ASN A 235 15.12 -0.93 -21.62
CA ASN A 235 15.59 -2.15 -20.99
C ASN A 235 14.94 -3.39 -21.61
N ILE A 236 13.72 -3.30 -22.16
CA ILE A 236 13.03 -4.44 -22.76
C ILE A 236 13.63 -4.75 -24.13
N ILE A 237 14.10 -5.98 -24.31
CA ILE A 237 14.80 -6.46 -25.51
C ILE A 237 14.39 -7.88 -25.87
N ASN A 238 14.76 -8.30 -27.08
CA ASN A 238 14.53 -9.64 -27.61
C ASN A 238 13.07 -10.11 -27.44
N VAL A 239 12.13 -9.18 -27.63
CA VAL A 239 10.70 -9.49 -27.57
C VAL A 239 10.34 -10.34 -28.79
N SER A 240 9.71 -11.48 -28.59
CA SER A 240 9.35 -12.43 -29.66
C SER A 240 8.40 -11.85 -30.72
N THR A 241 7.64 -10.82 -30.35
CA THR A 241 6.75 -10.06 -31.24
C THR A 241 7.43 -8.87 -31.95
N GLY A 242 8.70 -8.59 -31.65
CA GLY A 242 9.50 -7.54 -32.30
C GLY A 242 9.45 -6.15 -31.65
N GLN A 243 8.59 -5.92 -30.66
CA GLN A 243 8.40 -4.61 -30.00
C GLN A 243 9.44 -4.30 -28.91
N ASN A 244 10.72 -4.28 -29.26
CA ASN A 244 11.80 -3.92 -28.33
C ASN A 244 11.69 -2.45 -27.90
N GLY A 245 12.16 -2.14 -26.68
CA GLY A 245 12.25 -0.77 -26.18
C GLY A 245 10.92 -0.18 -25.73
N LYS A 246 9.85 -0.98 -25.63
CA LYS A 246 8.52 -0.58 -25.17
C LYS A 246 8.14 -1.31 -23.89
N GLU A 247 7.42 -0.63 -23.00
CA GLU A 247 6.84 -1.24 -21.80
C GLU A 247 5.90 -2.39 -22.20
N ARG A 248 5.96 -3.52 -21.47
CA ARG A 248 5.11 -4.68 -21.76
C ARG A 248 3.70 -4.39 -21.24
N PRO A 249 2.64 -4.80 -21.98
CA PRO A 249 1.30 -4.42 -21.62
C PRO A 249 0.94 -5.10 -20.30
N SER A 250 0.38 -4.33 -19.36
CA SER A 250 -0.08 -4.86 -18.07
C SER A 250 -1.49 -5.41 -18.16
N ASP A 251 -1.73 -6.17 -19.23
CA ASP A 251 -3.07 -6.58 -19.60
C ASP A 251 -3.69 -7.41 -18.49
N PHE A 252 -5.00 -7.19 -18.32
CA PHE A 252 -5.84 -8.08 -17.53
C PHE A 252 -5.82 -9.49 -18.16
N ASN A 253 -5.85 -10.55 -17.36
CA ASN A 253 -5.73 -11.95 -17.81
C ASN A 253 -4.33 -12.41 -18.27
N THR A 254 -3.28 -11.97 -17.59
CA THR A 254 -1.89 -12.32 -17.87
C THR A 254 -1.26 -13.11 -16.71
N VAL A 255 -0.47 -14.13 -17.06
CA VAL A 255 0.55 -14.70 -16.17
C VAL A 255 1.92 -14.37 -16.73
N THR A 256 2.81 -13.79 -15.93
CA THR A 256 4.20 -13.57 -16.34
C THR A 256 5.12 -14.43 -15.49
N VAL A 257 6.02 -15.15 -16.17
CA VAL A 257 6.96 -16.09 -15.55
C VAL A 257 8.39 -15.68 -15.88
N ALA A 258 9.22 -15.54 -14.85
CA ALA A 258 10.65 -15.31 -15.00
C ALA A 258 11.42 -16.62 -14.83
N VAL A 259 12.26 -16.94 -15.82
CA VAL A 259 13.09 -18.16 -15.86
C VAL A 259 14.54 -17.77 -16.09
N ASP A 260 15.47 -18.29 -15.28
CA ASP A 260 16.89 -18.02 -15.48
C ASP A 260 17.49 -18.79 -16.69
N SER A 261 18.74 -18.47 -17.03
CA SER A 261 19.47 -19.12 -18.12
C SER A 261 19.66 -20.64 -17.96
N GLN A 262 19.54 -21.15 -16.73
CA GLN A 262 19.65 -22.57 -16.41
C GLN A 262 18.29 -23.28 -16.49
N GLY A 263 17.21 -22.54 -16.75
CA GLY A 263 15.86 -23.08 -16.80
C GLY A 263 15.17 -23.15 -15.44
N ASN A 264 15.68 -22.47 -14.42
CA ASN A 264 15.05 -22.41 -13.12
C ASN A 264 13.97 -21.34 -13.06
N LEU A 265 12.85 -21.68 -12.45
CA LEU A 265 11.76 -20.77 -12.13
C LEU A 265 12.20 -19.78 -11.06
N LEU A 266 12.13 -18.48 -11.38
CA LEU A 266 12.46 -17.41 -10.45
C LEU A 266 11.21 -16.76 -9.85
N ARG A 267 10.22 -16.47 -10.68
CA ARG A 267 9.02 -15.73 -10.27
C ARG A 267 7.83 -16.06 -11.15
N ILE A 268 6.64 -16.07 -10.58
CA ILE A 268 5.36 -16.06 -11.29
C ILE A 268 4.50 -14.94 -10.72
N THR A 269 3.90 -14.12 -11.58
CA THR A 269 2.90 -13.12 -11.19
C THR A 269 1.67 -13.26 -12.07
N SER A 270 0.48 -13.22 -11.49
CA SER A 270 -0.77 -13.44 -12.23
C SER A 270 -1.90 -12.52 -11.79
N ASN A 271 -2.59 -11.96 -12.78
CA ASN A 271 -3.95 -11.42 -12.66
C ASN A 271 -4.95 -12.24 -13.52
N LEU A 272 -4.57 -13.45 -13.94
CA LEU A 272 -5.42 -14.35 -14.72
C LEU A 272 -6.55 -14.92 -13.88
N LYS A 273 -7.79 -14.69 -14.32
CA LYS A 273 -8.98 -15.35 -13.77
C LYS A 273 -9.15 -16.74 -14.39
N MET A 274 -9.22 -17.78 -13.57
CA MET A 274 -9.43 -19.15 -14.05
C MET A 274 -10.88 -19.41 -14.45
N ILE A 275 -11.09 -20.07 -15.59
CA ILE A 275 -12.44 -20.53 -15.98
C ILE A 275 -12.88 -21.67 -15.05
N GLU A 276 -14.03 -21.50 -14.43
CA GLU A 276 -14.68 -22.52 -13.59
C GLU A 276 -15.69 -23.34 -14.39
N SER A 277 -16.54 -22.67 -15.17
CA SER A 277 -17.56 -23.33 -15.97
C SER A 277 -17.76 -22.64 -17.32
N THR A 278 -18.36 -23.36 -18.26
CA THR A 278 -18.64 -22.88 -19.60
C THR A 278 -20.05 -23.30 -19.99
N ILE A 279 -20.79 -22.36 -20.57
CA ILE A 279 -22.08 -22.62 -21.22
C ILE A 279 -21.92 -22.32 -22.70
N GLU A 280 -22.40 -23.22 -23.56
CA GLU A 280 -22.41 -23.03 -25.01
C GLU A 280 -23.80 -22.59 -25.47
N PHE A 281 -23.82 -21.60 -26.35
CA PHE A 281 -25.00 -21.03 -26.98
C PHE A 281 -24.89 -21.18 -28.49
N THR A 282 -26.03 -21.18 -29.17
CA THR A 282 -26.14 -21.24 -30.63
C THR A 282 -26.48 -19.87 -31.21
N GLU A 283 -26.39 -19.74 -32.53
CA GLU A 283 -26.80 -18.52 -33.24
C GLU A 283 -28.26 -18.11 -32.92
N ASN A 284 -29.16 -19.06 -32.69
CA ASN A 284 -30.56 -18.78 -32.33
C ASN A 284 -30.74 -18.16 -30.94
N ASP A 285 -29.73 -18.24 -30.08
CA ASP A 285 -29.73 -17.64 -28.75
C ASP A 285 -29.18 -16.21 -28.77
N MET A 286 -28.71 -15.74 -29.94
CA MET A 286 -28.01 -14.48 -30.13
C MET A 286 -28.87 -13.47 -30.89
N LEU A 287 -28.77 -12.19 -30.52
CA LEU A 287 -29.29 -11.10 -31.33
C LEU A 287 -28.58 -11.10 -32.67
N THR A 288 -29.34 -10.81 -33.72
CA THR A 288 -28.77 -10.54 -35.04
C THR A 288 -27.98 -9.23 -35.01
N PRO A 289 -26.98 -9.07 -35.89
CA PRO A 289 -26.24 -7.81 -36.01
C PRO A 289 -27.13 -6.59 -36.23
N GLN A 290 -28.23 -6.74 -36.98
CA GLN A 290 -29.18 -5.65 -37.24
C GLN A 290 -30.00 -5.27 -36.00
N GLU A 291 -30.42 -6.24 -35.19
CA GLU A 291 -31.08 -5.98 -33.91
C GLU A 291 -30.14 -5.28 -32.93
N ALA A 292 -28.87 -5.65 -32.93
CA ALA A 292 -27.85 -4.98 -32.13
C ALA A 292 -27.66 -3.51 -32.53
N ILE A 293 -27.54 -3.22 -33.83
CA ILE A 293 -27.47 -1.86 -34.37
C ILE A 293 -28.71 -1.03 -33.97
N ASN A 294 -29.90 -1.62 -34.06
CA ASN A 294 -31.13 -0.94 -33.63
C ASN A 294 -31.07 -0.59 -32.13
N ARG A 295 -30.57 -1.49 -31.27
CA ARG A 295 -30.43 -1.21 -29.83
C ARG A 295 -29.40 -0.13 -29.52
N PHE A 296 -28.29 -0.06 -30.26
CA PHE A 296 -27.32 1.03 -30.13
C PHE A 296 -27.94 2.39 -30.45
N ARG A 297 -28.65 2.48 -31.58
CA ARG A 297 -29.35 3.69 -32.00
C ARG A 297 -30.39 4.14 -30.98
N ASP A 298 -31.16 3.20 -30.44
CA ASP A 298 -32.22 3.49 -29.47
C ASP A 298 -31.66 3.77 -28.06
N SER A 299 -30.34 3.92 -27.92
CA SER A 299 -29.63 4.25 -26.67
C SER A 299 -29.82 3.21 -25.54
N ASN A 300 -30.14 1.96 -25.91
CA ASN A 300 -30.31 0.84 -24.98
C ASN A 300 -28.98 0.10 -24.72
N SER A 301 -27.89 0.85 -24.62
CA SER A 301 -26.54 0.29 -24.39
C SER A 301 -26.30 0.03 -22.92
N LEU A 302 -25.73 -1.14 -22.60
CA LEU A 302 -25.39 -1.49 -21.22
C LEU A 302 -24.13 -0.76 -20.77
N LEU A 303 -23.15 -0.66 -21.67
CA LEU A 303 -21.92 0.07 -21.45
C LEU A 303 -21.80 1.18 -22.48
N THR A 304 -21.42 2.36 -22.02
CA THR A 304 -21.25 3.54 -22.86
C THR A 304 -20.07 4.35 -22.33
N LEU A 305 -19.20 4.82 -23.22
CA LEU A 305 -18.20 5.86 -22.95
C LEU A 305 -18.22 6.87 -24.10
N ILE A 306 -17.98 8.13 -23.78
CA ILE A 306 -17.85 9.21 -24.75
C ILE A 306 -16.82 10.21 -24.25
N VAL A 307 -15.92 10.63 -25.13
CA VAL A 307 -14.82 11.57 -24.82
C VAL A 307 -14.63 12.57 -25.95
N PRO A 308 -14.15 13.79 -25.68
CA PRO A 308 -13.75 14.73 -26.72
C PRO A 308 -12.59 14.16 -27.53
N THR A 309 -12.56 14.44 -28.83
CA THR A 309 -11.38 14.12 -29.66
C THR A 309 -10.21 15.08 -29.43
N ASP A 310 -10.51 16.32 -29.03
CA ASP A 310 -9.51 17.32 -28.65
C ASP A 310 -9.26 17.23 -27.14
N GLU A 311 -8.06 16.80 -26.76
CA GLU A 311 -7.62 16.67 -25.37
C GLU A 311 -7.63 18.01 -24.60
N ASN A 312 -7.62 19.15 -25.31
CA ASN A 312 -7.66 20.48 -24.70
C ASN A 312 -9.08 21.04 -24.54
N ALA A 313 -10.10 20.36 -25.07
CA ALA A 313 -11.47 20.83 -24.97
C ALA A 313 -11.99 20.65 -23.53
N ALA A 314 -12.52 21.72 -22.94
CA ALA A 314 -13.10 21.67 -21.61
C ALA A 314 -14.35 20.77 -21.59
N TRP A 315 -14.39 19.83 -20.64
CA TRP A 315 -15.45 18.82 -20.56
C TRP A 315 -16.85 19.43 -20.53
N GLU A 316 -17.06 20.46 -19.71
CA GLU A 316 -18.34 21.15 -19.54
C GLU A 316 -18.77 21.94 -20.77
N THR A 317 -17.82 22.24 -21.66
CA THR A 317 -18.10 22.90 -22.94
C THR A 317 -18.52 21.90 -24.01
N VAL A 318 -17.93 20.70 -24.01
CA VAL A 318 -18.28 19.63 -24.95
C VAL A 318 -19.55 18.89 -24.53
N PHE A 319 -19.77 18.73 -23.23
CA PHE A 319 -20.88 18.02 -22.61
C PHE A 319 -21.61 18.91 -21.58
N PRO A 320 -22.35 19.94 -22.02
CA PRO A 320 -23.16 20.74 -21.12
C PRO A 320 -24.17 19.87 -20.38
N ASP A 321 -24.37 20.16 -19.08
CA ASP A 321 -25.20 19.38 -18.16
C ASP A 321 -24.85 17.88 -18.10
N ASN A 322 -23.63 17.53 -18.51
CA ASN A 322 -23.16 16.16 -18.61
C ASN A 322 -24.03 15.31 -19.57
N THR A 323 -24.41 15.89 -20.71
CA THR A 323 -25.21 15.24 -21.74
C THR A 323 -24.60 15.41 -23.13
N ALA A 324 -24.91 14.46 -24.03
CA ALA A 324 -24.51 14.47 -25.43
C ALA A 324 -25.67 13.91 -26.29
N TYR A 325 -26.65 14.76 -26.58
CA TYR A 325 -27.85 14.35 -27.32
C TYR A 325 -27.75 14.65 -28.81
N ASP A 326 -28.60 13.96 -29.58
CA ASP A 326 -28.77 14.14 -31.02
C ASP A 326 -27.47 14.03 -31.81
N LEU A 327 -26.60 13.12 -31.37
CA LEU A 327 -25.30 12.87 -31.99
C LEU A 327 -25.47 12.30 -33.40
N ASN A 328 -24.64 12.79 -34.32
CA ASN A 328 -24.49 12.19 -35.65
C ASN A 328 -23.27 11.27 -35.63
N ALA A 329 -23.51 9.97 -35.42
CA ALA A 329 -22.45 8.97 -35.29
C ALA A 329 -22.05 8.37 -36.64
N GLU A 330 -20.75 8.27 -36.84
CA GLU A 330 -20.11 7.42 -37.83
C GLU A 330 -19.38 6.29 -37.11
N VAL A 331 -19.92 5.08 -37.24
CA VAL A 331 -19.32 3.88 -36.64
C VAL A 331 -18.09 3.51 -37.46
N LYS A 332 -16.99 3.28 -36.75
CA LYS A 332 -15.74 2.80 -37.33
C LYS A 332 -15.65 1.28 -37.26
N ASP A 333 -15.95 0.71 -36.10
CA ASP A 333 -15.91 -0.73 -35.87
C ASP A 333 -17.21 -1.22 -35.24
N PHE A 334 -17.63 -2.40 -35.67
CA PHE A 334 -18.73 -3.17 -35.10
C PHE A 334 -18.30 -4.63 -35.05
N ILE A 335 -18.25 -5.21 -33.85
CA ILE A 335 -17.73 -6.57 -33.63
C ILE A 335 -18.53 -7.31 -32.56
N LEU A 336 -18.44 -8.65 -32.60
CA LEU A 336 -18.85 -9.53 -31.51
C LEU A 336 -17.60 -9.90 -30.69
N THR A 337 -17.65 -9.69 -29.37
CA THR A 337 -16.48 -9.81 -28.49
C THR A 337 -16.90 -10.22 -27.08
N TYR A 338 -15.95 -10.59 -26.23
CA TYR A 338 -16.07 -10.50 -24.78
C TYR A 338 -15.56 -9.15 -24.30
N ILE A 339 -16.21 -8.61 -23.27
CA ILE A 339 -15.76 -7.40 -22.58
C ILE A 339 -15.32 -7.78 -21.18
N GLU A 340 -14.07 -7.47 -20.85
CA GLU A 340 -13.56 -7.67 -19.50
C GLU A 340 -14.03 -6.53 -18.60
N ASN A 341 -14.59 -6.89 -17.43
CA ASN A 341 -14.94 -5.92 -16.39
C ASN A 341 -13.78 -5.84 -15.36
N PRO A 342 -13.11 -4.67 -15.25
CA PRO A 342 -12.03 -4.48 -14.30
C PRO A 342 -12.49 -4.54 -12.83
N PHE A 343 -13.79 -4.43 -12.53
CA PHE A 343 -14.34 -4.37 -11.17
C PHE A 343 -14.96 -5.69 -10.71
N GLY A 344 -14.24 -6.80 -10.86
CA GLY A 344 -14.69 -8.10 -10.33
C GLY A 344 -15.67 -8.87 -11.22
N GLY A 345 -15.60 -8.70 -12.55
CA GLY A 345 -16.40 -9.49 -13.50
C GLY A 345 -16.25 -11.00 -13.24
N LYS A 346 -17.37 -11.66 -12.89
CA LYS A 346 -17.46 -13.09 -12.59
C LYS A 346 -17.63 -13.96 -13.85
N SER A 347 -17.75 -13.34 -15.03
CA SER A 347 -17.99 -14.04 -16.28
C SER A 347 -17.53 -13.26 -17.50
N LEU A 348 -17.30 -13.98 -18.59
CA LEU A 348 -17.21 -13.45 -19.95
C LEU A 348 -18.46 -13.88 -20.70
N THR A 349 -19.27 -12.90 -21.10
CA THR A 349 -20.48 -13.11 -21.90
C THR A 349 -20.31 -12.40 -23.23
N PRO A 350 -20.85 -12.96 -24.34
CA PRO A 350 -20.68 -12.36 -25.65
C PRO A 350 -21.45 -11.03 -25.71
N MET A 351 -20.78 -10.01 -26.22
CA MET A 351 -21.23 -8.63 -26.33
C MET A 351 -21.03 -8.16 -27.76
N TYR A 352 -22.01 -7.45 -28.30
CA TYR A 352 -21.76 -6.60 -29.44
C TYR A 352 -21.10 -5.31 -28.96
N LEU A 353 -20.05 -4.90 -29.63
CA LEU A 353 -19.31 -3.67 -29.35
C LEU A 353 -19.25 -2.81 -30.62
N THR A 354 -19.49 -1.52 -30.44
CA THR A 354 -19.33 -0.52 -31.48
C THR A 354 -18.45 0.63 -30.99
N GLN A 355 -17.60 1.12 -31.88
CA GLN A 355 -16.82 2.33 -31.65
C GLN A 355 -16.86 3.23 -32.88
N GLY A 356 -16.80 4.53 -32.65
CA GLY A 356 -16.86 5.50 -33.73
C GLY A 356 -16.62 6.92 -33.27
N THR A 357 -16.80 7.82 -34.22
CA THR A 357 -16.76 9.26 -33.97
C THR A 357 -18.15 9.85 -34.16
N ALA A 358 -18.49 10.85 -33.37
CA ALA A 358 -19.71 11.61 -33.55
C ALA A 358 -19.44 13.11 -33.48
N LYS A 359 -20.43 13.89 -33.89
CA LYS A 359 -20.42 15.35 -33.73
C LYS A 359 -21.57 15.77 -32.83
N THR A 360 -21.28 16.58 -31.81
CA THR A 360 -22.29 17.19 -30.94
C THR A 360 -23.10 18.25 -31.69
N THR A 361 -24.26 18.65 -31.16
CA THR A 361 -25.09 19.73 -31.71
C THR A 361 -24.33 21.06 -31.82
N ASP A 362 -23.45 21.33 -30.85
CA ASP A 362 -22.59 22.52 -30.83
C ASP A 362 -21.33 22.38 -31.71
N GLY A 363 -21.17 21.23 -32.36
CA GLY A 363 -20.19 21.01 -33.40
C GLY A 363 -18.85 20.44 -32.95
N TYR A 364 -18.74 19.97 -31.70
CA TYR A 364 -17.54 19.31 -31.19
C TYR A 364 -17.45 17.87 -31.70
N ASN A 365 -16.24 17.44 -32.04
CA ASN A 365 -15.97 16.06 -32.43
C ASN A 365 -15.67 15.22 -31.18
N VAL A 366 -16.34 14.08 -31.06
CA VAL A 366 -16.24 13.17 -29.91
C VAL A 366 -16.00 11.74 -30.40
N LYS A 367 -15.29 10.95 -29.60
CA LYS A 367 -15.18 9.49 -29.77
C LYS A 367 -16.19 8.84 -28.84
N PHE A 368 -16.86 7.78 -29.30
CA PHE A 368 -17.80 7.02 -28.48
C PHE A 368 -17.51 5.52 -28.57
N LEU A 369 -17.82 4.83 -27.47
CA LEU A 369 -17.84 3.38 -27.34
C LEU A 369 -19.18 2.98 -26.77
N GLN A 370 -19.80 1.95 -27.35
CA GLN A 370 -20.98 1.33 -26.78
C GLN A 370 -20.87 -0.19 -26.83
N ALA A 371 -21.46 -0.86 -25.85
CA ALA A 371 -21.64 -2.29 -25.89
C ALA A 371 -22.99 -2.75 -25.34
N ILE A 372 -23.51 -3.81 -25.95
CA ILE A 372 -24.75 -4.48 -25.54
C ILE A 372 -24.53 -6.00 -25.43
N PRO A 373 -25.26 -6.68 -24.54
CA PRO A 373 -25.31 -8.14 -24.52
C PRO A 373 -25.74 -8.69 -25.87
N ALA A 374 -25.03 -9.71 -26.37
CA ALA A 374 -25.36 -10.36 -27.61
C ALA A 374 -26.41 -11.47 -27.44
N LEU A 375 -26.63 -12.00 -26.23
CA LEU A 375 -27.64 -13.03 -25.96
C LEU A 375 -29.05 -12.42 -25.89
N ILE A 376 -30.03 -13.11 -26.49
CA ILE A 376 -31.45 -12.71 -26.48
C ILE A 376 -32.03 -12.80 -25.07
N THR A 377 -31.82 -13.94 -24.42
CA THR A 377 -32.20 -14.19 -23.03
C THR A 377 -31.01 -13.93 -22.13
N GLN A 378 -31.12 -12.91 -21.28
CA GLN A 378 -30.25 -12.77 -20.12
C GLN A 378 -30.66 -13.85 -19.10
N GLN A 379 -30.38 -15.12 -19.38
CA GLN A 379 -30.25 -16.06 -18.28
C GLN A 379 -29.12 -15.52 -17.42
N SER A 380 -29.46 -15.02 -16.24
CA SER A 380 -28.48 -14.53 -15.28
C SER A 380 -27.60 -15.70 -14.88
N LEU A 381 -26.51 -15.89 -15.61
CA LEU A 381 -25.32 -16.53 -15.08
C LEU A 381 -25.01 -15.76 -13.80
N SER A 382 -25.17 -16.41 -12.65
CA SER A 382 -25.10 -15.81 -11.32
C SER A 382 -23.81 -14.99 -11.15
N GLY A 383 -23.91 -13.70 -11.44
CA GLY A 383 -22.80 -12.77 -11.49
C GLY A 383 -23.29 -11.50 -12.16
N GLU A 384 -23.06 -10.36 -11.52
CA GLU A 384 -23.49 -9.04 -11.96
C GLU A 384 -23.11 -8.82 -13.43
N VAL A 385 -24.10 -8.92 -14.32
CA VAL A 385 -23.98 -8.45 -15.70
C VAL A 385 -24.02 -6.94 -15.60
N ALA A 386 -22.83 -6.33 -15.55
CA ALA A 386 -22.54 -4.89 -15.63
C ALA A 386 -23.77 -3.99 -15.40
N GLY A 387 -24.22 -3.93 -14.14
CA GLY A 387 -25.26 -2.99 -13.72
C GLY A 387 -24.64 -1.61 -13.55
N LEU A 388 -25.14 -0.65 -14.34
CA LEU A 388 -25.01 0.78 -14.13
C LEU A 388 -25.05 1.16 -12.64
N MET A 389 -23.88 1.44 -12.09
CA MET A 389 -23.69 2.54 -11.15
C MET A 389 -22.36 3.18 -11.54
N ALA A 390 -22.43 4.28 -12.30
CA ALA A 390 -21.45 5.34 -12.16
C ALA A 390 -21.55 5.89 -10.73
N LEU A 391 -21.03 5.12 -9.81
CA LEU A 391 -20.43 5.53 -8.55
C LEU A 391 -19.17 4.69 -8.50
N VAL A 392 -18.20 5.12 -9.31
CA VAL A 392 -16.82 4.67 -9.15
C VAL A 392 -16.37 5.26 -7.82
N ILE A 393 -16.68 4.59 -6.71
CA ILE A 393 -15.76 4.60 -5.60
C ILE A 393 -14.58 3.78 -6.16
N PRO A 394 -13.37 4.34 -6.29
CA PRO A 394 -12.20 3.50 -6.44
C PRO A 394 -12.12 2.67 -5.16
N THR A 395 -12.77 1.51 -5.15
CA THR A 395 -12.30 0.45 -4.30
C THR A 395 -10.89 0.20 -4.77
N ASP A 396 -9.93 0.30 -3.85
CA ASP A 396 -8.57 -0.21 -4.04
C ASP A 396 -8.69 -1.69 -4.40
N ASP A 397 -8.95 -1.99 -5.67
CA ASP A 397 -9.00 -3.34 -6.19
C ASP A 397 -7.55 -3.72 -6.49
N PRO A 398 -6.90 -4.54 -5.64
CA PRO A 398 -5.53 -4.96 -5.87
C PRO A 398 -5.38 -5.78 -7.16
N SER A 399 -6.47 -6.24 -7.80
CA SER A 399 -6.42 -6.92 -9.11
C SER A 399 -6.06 -6.00 -10.28
N LEU A 400 -6.24 -4.69 -10.12
CA LEU A 400 -5.88 -3.67 -11.13
C LEU A 400 -4.50 -3.06 -10.88
N LYS A 401 -3.92 -3.26 -9.69
CA LYS A 401 -2.56 -2.80 -9.35
C LYS A 401 -1.52 -3.88 -9.62
N LEU A 402 -1.36 -4.29 -10.87
CA LEU A 402 -0.24 -5.15 -11.27
C LEU A 402 0.50 -4.54 -12.46
N LYS A 403 1.57 -3.81 -12.13
CA LYS A 403 2.64 -3.44 -13.05
C LYS A 403 3.24 -4.73 -13.59
N THR A 404 3.00 -5.08 -14.86
CA THR A 404 3.68 -6.21 -15.51
C THR A 404 5.18 -5.96 -15.45
N PHE A 405 5.83 -6.73 -14.58
CA PHE A 405 7.27 -6.86 -14.45
C PHE A 405 8.06 -5.53 -14.43
N ASN A 406 8.28 -5.04 -13.21
CA ASN A 406 9.56 -4.42 -12.86
C ASN A 406 10.37 -5.47 -12.08
N PRO A 407 11.07 -6.37 -12.77
CA PRO A 407 11.93 -7.30 -12.13
C PRO A 407 13.09 -6.52 -11.52
N GLU A 408 13.37 -6.89 -10.28
CA GLU A 408 14.56 -6.46 -9.59
C GLU A 408 15.75 -6.95 -10.40
N GLN A 409 16.58 -5.98 -10.81
CA GLN A 409 17.87 -6.18 -11.44
C GLN A 409 18.65 -7.31 -10.76
N ARG A 410 18.72 -8.52 -11.34
CA ARG A 410 19.88 -9.41 -11.11
C ARG A 410 21.09 -8.75 -11.76
N THR A 411 21.63 -7.77 -11.04
CA THR A 411 23.08 -7.61 -10.94
C THR A 411 23.50 -8.58 -9.84
N GLN A 412 24.52 -9.40 -10.09
CA GLN A 412 25.10 -10.22 -9.04
C GLN A 412 25.58 -9.33 -7.90
N THR A 413 24.78 -9.25 -6.83
CA THR A 413 25.16 -9.10 -5.42
C THR A 413 23.87 -9.20 -4.59
N VAL A 414 23.79 -10.25 -3.77
CA VAL A 414 23.06 -10.36 -2.48
C VAL A 414 21.97 -9.30 -2.18
N GLN A 415 20.70 -9.76 -2.06
CA GLN A 415 19.55 -9.09 -1.40
C GLN A 415 19.35 -7.57 -1.61
N GLN A 416 18.44 -7.18 -2.50
CA GLN A 416 17.60 -5.97 -2.32
C GLN A 416 16.29 -6.51 -1.71
N THR A 417 15.85 -6.35 -0.46
CA THR A 417 15.84 -5.22 0.49
C THR A 417 15.50 -3.92 -0.22
N ALA A 418 14.44 -3.22 0.21
CA ALA A 418 13.97 -2.03 -0.48
C ALA A 418 15.14 -1.12 -0.81
N SER A 419 15.09 -0.48 -1.99
CA SER A 419 16.16 0.37 -2.49
C SER A 419 16.81 1.10 -1.32
N PRO A 420 18.00 0.65 -0.87
CA PRO A 420 18.52 1.11 0.40
C PRO A 420 18.77 2.59 0.18
N CYS A 421 18.15 3.45 0.98
CA CYS A 421 18.67 4.81 1.05
C CYS A 421 20.02 4.84 1.79
N VAL A 422 20.80 3.75 1.71
CA VAL A 422 22.14 3.59 2.26
C VAL A 422 23.08 4.36 1.34
N PRO A 423 23.60 5.52 1.78
CA PRO A 423 24.74 6.11 1.13
C PRO A 423 25.81 5.06 0.91
N ALA A 424 26.43 5.07 -0.26
CA ALA A 424 27.63 4.30 -0.49
C ALA A 424 28.63 4.59 0.64
N GLU A 425 29.45 3.60 1.01
CA GLU A 425 30.38 3.70 2.14
C GLU A 425 31.29 4.95 2.04
N ASN A 426 31.63 5.39 0.82
CA ASN A 426 32.38 6.61 0.56
C ASN A 426 31.62 7.93 0.81
N GLN A 427 30.30 7.89 0.96
CA GLN A 427 29.43 9.00 1.35
C GLN A 427 29.22 9.06 2.86
N LEU A 428 29.66 8.03 3.59
CA LEU A 428 29.68 7.96 5.04
C LEU A 428 31.09 8.20 5.56
N SER A 429 31.32 9.32 6.25
CA SER A 429 32.63 9.60 6.80
C SER A 429 32.55 10.51 8.02
N PRO A 430 33.06 10.10 9.20
CA PRO A 430 33.70 8.80 9.46
C PRO A 430 32.69 7.66 9.64
N ILE A 431 33.16 6.41 9.49
CA ILE A 431 32.41 5.18 9.78
C ILE A 431 32.97 4.52 11.03
N VAL A 432 32.08 4.02 11.89
CA VAL A 432 32.43 3.36 13.15
C VAL A 432 31.60 2.08 13.28
N SER A 433 32.24 0.94 13.53
CA SER A 433 31.54 -0.32 13.76
C SER A 433 30.97 -0.39 15.18
N LEU A 434 29.72 -0.83 15.32
CA LEU A 434 29.07 -1.21 16.58
C LEU A 434 29.03 -2.74 16.78
N GLY A 435 29.83 -3.51 16.03
CA GLY A 435 29.84 -4.97 16.11
C GLY A 435 28.58 -5.58 15.51
N GLU A 436 27.92 -6.49 16.24
CA GLU A 436 26.68 -7.16 15.81
C GLU A 436 25.51 -6.18 15.61
N LEU A 437 25.62 -4.94 16.10
CA LEU A 437 24.58 -3.92 15.95
C LEU A 437 24.64 -3.18 14.61
N GLY A 438 25.72 -3.36 13.83
CA GLY A 438 25.92 -2.72 12.53
C GLY A 438 26.99 -1.63 12.50
N MET A 439 26.95 -0.77 11.49
CA MET A 439 27.92 0.32 11.27
C MET A 439 27.24 1.69 11.39
N LEU A 440 27.90 2.64 12.04
CA LEU A 440 27.49 4.03 12.10
C LEU A 440 28.30 4.85 11.11
N GLY A 441 27.65 5.63 10.26
CA GLY A 441 28.31 6.53 9.33
C GLY A 441 27.72 7.93 9.37
N GLN A 442 28.57 8.94 9.18
CA GLN A 442 28.11 10.32 9.04
C GLN A 442 27.84 10.66 7.56
N TRP A 443 26.61 11.07 7.21
CA TRP A 443 26.22 11.35 5.82
C TRP A 443 25.93 12.83 5.56
N ASN A 444 26.31 13.30 4.37
CA ASN A 444 25.92 14.58 3.78
C ASN A 444 25.08 14.37 2.52
N ILE A 445 23.79 14.68 2.59
CA ILE A 445 22.89 14.74 1.43
C ILE A 445 22.98 16.14 0.83
N ASN A 446 23.68 16.27 -0.30
CA ASN A 446 23.67 17.46 -1.14
C ASN A 446 22.45 17.40 -2.07
N ALA A 447 21.63 18.44 -2.08
CA ALA A 447 20.51 18.57 -3.03
C ALA A 447 21.02 18.86 -4.46
N PRO A 448 20.25 18.52 -5.51
CA PRO A 448 20.56 18.97 -6.88
C PRO A 448 20.66 20.50 -6.96
N SER A 449 21.43 20.99 -7.93
CA SER A 449 21.81 22.41 -8.04
C SER A 449 20.60 23.37 -8.08
N PRO A 450 20.80 24.67 -7.79
CA PRO A 450 19.75 25.70 -7.78
C PRO A 450 18.93 25.86 -9.08
N GLU A 451 19.31 25.18 -10.15
CA GLU A 451 18.66 25.21 -11.46
C GLU A 451 17.40 24.34 -11.51
N HIS A 452 17.18 23.45 -10.54
CA HIS A 452 15.95 22.67 -10.39
C HIS A 452 14.99 23.28 -9.37
N LYS A 453 14.57 24.54 -9.62
CA LYS A 453 13.49 25.17 -8.86
C LYS A 453 12.12 24.84 -9.47
N SER A 454 11.36 24.09 -8.68
CA SER A 454 9.91 24.17 -8.41
C SER A 454 8.91 23.85 -9.54
N ASP A 455 8.08 22.86 -9.25
CA ASP A 455 6.66 22.90 -9.57
C ASP A 455 6.01 24.22 -9.08
N GLN A 456 4.80 24.53 -9.55
CA GLN A 456 4.13 25.82 -9.37
C GLN A 456 3.85 26.23 -7.91
N PHE A 457 4.24 25.42 -6.92
CA PHE A 457 3.97 25.63 -5.49
C PHE A 457 5.22 25.94 -4.64
N GLY A 458 6.41 26.06 -5.25
CA GLY A 458 7.57 26.64 -4.56
C GLY A 458 8.07 25.86 -3.34
N GLN A 459 7.90 24.53 -3.31
CA GLN A 459 8.41 23.72 -2.19
C GLN A 459 9.93 23.52 -2.27
N PHE A 460 10.62 23.69 -1.14
CA PHE A 460 12.07 23.59 -1.02
C PHE A 460 12.55 22.13 -0.97
N ALA A 461 13.55 21.78 -1.78
CA ALA A 461 14.26 20.51 -1.68
C ALA A 461 15.14 20.45 -0.40
N TRP A 462 15.12 19.29 0.25
CA TRP A 462 15.70 19.01 1.57
C TRP A 462 17.24 19.07 1.59
N PHE A 463 17.84 19.83 2.52
CA PHE A 463 19.28 19.79 2.82
C PHE A 463 19.53 18.98 4.10
N ARG A 464 20.36 17.93 4.06
CA ARG A 464 20.70 17.13 5.27
C ARG A 464 22.21 16.88 5.35
N SER A 465 22.94 17.73 6.07
CA SER A 465 24.40 17.58 6.25
C SER A 465 24.76 17.19 7.69
N GLY A 466 25.71 16.26 7.81
CA GLY A 466 26.47 15.98 9.02
C GLY A 466 25.75 15.13 10.05
N ARG A 467 24.83 14.25 9.64
CA ARG A 467 24.06 13.40 10.58
C ARG A 467 24.60 11.99 10.65
N TRP A 468 24.48 11.38 11.82
CA TRP A 468 24.86 9.98 12.06
C TRP A 468 23.70 9.05 11.72
N TYR A 469 24.04 8.01 10.98
CA TYR A 469 23.11 6.99 10.55
C TYR A 469 23.63 5.60 10.88
N LEU A 470 22.75 4.72 11.35
CA LEU A 470 23.06 3.30 11.54
C LEU A 470 22.70 2.50 10.29
N ILE A 471 23.63 1.66 9.86
CA ILE A 471 23.46 0.61 8.86
C ILE A 471 23.49 -0.73 9.60
N PRO A 472 22.36 -1.43 9.77
CA PRO A 472 22.36 -2.75 10.41
C PRO A 472 23.07 -3.80 9.53
N PRO A 473 23.60 -4.89 10.11
CA PRO A 473 24.17 -5.98 9.34
C PRO A 473 23.10 -6.64 8.45
N PRO A 474 23.43 -7.03 7.20
CA PRO A 474 22.47 -7.68 6.32
C PRO A 474 21.95 -8.99 6.91
N GLY A 475 20.64 -9.22 6.85
CA GLY A 475 20.00 -10.47 7.25
C GLY A 475 19.75 -10.67 8.74
N GLN A 476 20.05 -9.69 9.61
CA GLN A 476 19.74 -9.78 11.05
C GLN A 476 18.47 -8.99 11.41
N SER A 477 17.70 -9.51 12.38
CA SER A 477 16.62 -8.75 13.05
C SER A 477 17.19 -7.54 13.76
N LEU A 478 16.50 -6.40 13.72
CA LEU A 478 16.95 -5.18 14.37
C LEU A 478 17.27 -5.46 15.86
N PRO A 479 18.50 -5.18 16.33
CA PRO A 479 18.79 -5.24 17.75
C PRO A 479 17.84 -4.32 18.53
N GLU A 480 17.57 -4.63 19.80
CA GLU A 480 16.74 -3.74 20.60
C GLU A 480 17.30 -2.31 20.56
N ILE A 481 16.42 -1.35 20.27
CA ILE A 481 16.83 0.03 19.97
C ILE A 481 17.57 0.68 21.14
N ASN A 482 17.30 0.24 22.37
CA ASN A 482 18.01 0.64 23.57
C ASN A 482 19.49 0.21 23.56
N GLN A 483 19.81 -0.94 22.96
CA GLN A 483 21.17 -1.46 22.82
C GLN A 483 21.93 -0.65 21.76
N ILE A 484 21.28 -0.31 20.65
CA ILE A 484 21.82 0.57 19.60
C ILE A 484 22.15 1.94 20.18
N MET A 485 21.22 2.51 20.97
CA MET A 485 21.42 3.82 21.58
C MET A 485 22.53 3.83 22.62
N ALA A 486 22.62 2.80 23.46
CA ALA A 486 23.69 2.65 24.42
C ALA A 486 25.06 2.49 23.73
N ALA A 487 25.12 1.73 22.63
CA ALA A 487 26.34 1.52 21.86
C ALA A 487 26.76 2.78 21.08
N PHE A 488 25.82 3.55 20.53
CA PHE A 488 26.15 4.84 19.91
C PHE A 488 26.70 5.85 20.92
N GLN A 489 26.10 5.93 22.11
CA GLN A 489 26.54 6.83 23.18
C GLN A 489 27.93 6.47 23.73
N SER A 490 28.32 5.18 23.71
CA SER A 490 29.61 4.74 24.23
C SER A 490 30.80 5.08 23.32
N LEU A 491 30.56 5.47 22.06
CA LEU A 491 31.61 5.77 21.08
C LEU A 491 32.30 7.15 21.26
N ASN A 492 31.76 8.06 22.10
CA ASN A 492 32.34 9.38 22.39
C ASN A 492 32.85 10.15 21.14
N LEU A 493 32.05 10.15 20.06
CA LEU A 493 32.46 10.70 18.77
C LEU A 493 32.55 12.24 18.78
N PRO A 494 33.39 12.87 17.93
CA PRO A 494 33.58 14.32 17.92
C PRO A 494 32.40 15.12 17.33
N GLU A 495 32.07 16.25 17.96
CA GLU A 495 30.90 17.14 17.76
C GLU A 495 30.71 17.75 16.35
N ARG A 496 30.42 16.95 15.33
CA ARG A 496 29.90 17.51 14.06
C ARG A 496 28.58 16.84 13.68
N GLY A 497 27.53 17.12 14.46
CA GLY A 497 26.18 16.62 14.17
C GLY A 497 25.45 16.14 15.43
N GLY A 498 24.65 17.02 16.05
CA GLY A 498 24.12 16.83 17.40
C GLY A 498 23.47 15.46 17.68
N TYR A 499 23.90 14.81 18.77
CA TYR A 499 23.59 13.45 19.23
C TYR A 499 22.19 13.29 19.86
N ASN A 500 21.13 13.46 19.08
CA ASN A 500 19.78 13.38 19.63
C ASN A 500 18.91 12.28 18.96
N PRO A 501 18.78 11.05 19.44
CA PRO A 501 17.95 10.03 18.77
C PRO A 501 16.51 10.44 18.45
N ARG A 502 15.98 9.85 17.36
CA ARG A 502 14.63 10.01 16.81
C ARG A 502 13.62 9.14 17.56
N GLU A 503 12.34 9.43 17.36
CA GLU A 503 11.19 8.74 17.94
C GLU A 503 11.22 7.22 17.74
N LEU A 504 11.07 6.43 18.81
CA LEU A 504 11.02 4.96 18.75
C LEU A 504 9.97 4.44 17.77
N ASP A 505 8.77 5.03 17.80
CA ASP A 505 7.65 4.59 16.95
C ASP A 505 7.84 5.01 15.49
N ALA A 506 8.42 6.18 15.22
CA ALA A 506 8.76 6.58 13.86
C ALA A 506 9.91 5.73 13.28
N LEU A 507 10.86 5.29 14.12
CA LEU A 507 11.94 4.39 13.72
C LEU A 507 11.42 2.99 13.36
N GLN A 508 10.51 2.44 14.16
CA GLN A 508 9.87 1.15 13.87
C GLN A 508 8.97 1.25 12.62
N ASN A 509 8.22 2.34 12.48
CA ASN A 509 7.33 2.55 11.33
C ASN A 509 8.10 2.83 10.03
N GLU A 510 9.19 3.58 10.06
CA GLU A 510 10.06 3.79 8.89
C GLU A 510 10.84 2.54 8.51
N TRP A 511 11.27 1.74 9.49
CA TRP A 511 11.89 0.45 9.24
C TRP A 511 10.93 -0.49 8.49
N ASN A 512 9.70 -0.62 8.99
CA ASN A 512 8.65 -1.42 8.37
C ASN A 512 8.26 -0.88 6.97
N LYS A 513 8.39 0.45 6.77
CA LYS A 513 8.01 1.14 5.53
C LYS A 513 9.10 1.19 4.46
N PHE A 514 10.38 1.24 4.84
CA PHE A 514 11.50 1.55 3.93
C PHE A 514 12.62 0.50 3.89
N ASN A 515 12.47 -0.63 4.59
CA ASN A 515 13.24 -1.87 4.41
C ASN A 515 14.71 -1.64 3.96
N PHE A 516 15.59 -1.23 4.89
CA PHE A 516 17.05 -0.98 4.74
C PHE A 516 17.49 0.45 4.35
N CYS A 517 16.86 1.45 4.94
CA CYS A 517 17.39 2.82 4.98
C CYS A 517 18.31 3.06 6.21
N PRO A 518 19.37 3.89 6.12
CA PRO A 518 20.18 4.29 7.26
C PRO A 518 19.31 4.99 8.29
N LEU A 519 19.38 4.49 9.52
CA LEU A 519 18.55 4.97 10.61
C LEU A 519 19.21 6.21 11.20
N ARG A 520 18.59 7.39 11.01
CA ARG A 520 19.08 8.63 11.60
C ARG A 520 18.91 8.59 13.11
N VAL A 521 20.02 8.60 13.85
CA VAL A 521 20.05 8.54 15.33
C VAL A 521 20.26 9.91 15.98
N SER A 522 19.90 11.02 15.31
CA SER A 522 20.20 12.41 15.72
C SER A 522 19.10 13.45 15.35
N GLY A 523 18.72 14.41 16.22
CA GLY A 523 17.51 15.28 16.13
C GLY A 523 16.77 15.58 17.47
N GLY A 524 16.56 16.86 17.85
CA GLY A 524 15.75 17.26 19.02
C GLY A 524 14.47 17.98 18.57
N SER A 525 13.34 17.76 19.25
CA SER A 525 12.01 18.14 18.77
C SER A 525 11.14 18.88 19.77
N PRO A 526 10.21 19.68 19.23
CA PRO A 526 8.89 19.83 19.80
C PRO A 526 7.75 19.42 18.85
N THR A 527 6.58 19.23 19.44
CA THR A 527 5.28 19.05 18.78
C THR A 527 4.43 20.31 18.96
N LEU A 528 3.94 20.87 17.86
CA LEU A 528 2.96 21.97 17.80
C LEU A 528 1.56 21.43 17.60
N LEU A 529 0.58 22.01 18.29
CA LEU A 529 -0.84 21.75 18.12
C LEU A 529 -1.56 23.08 17.83
N GLY A 530 -2.34 23.12 16.76
CA GLY A 530 -3.14 24.29 16.37
C GLY A 530 -4.61 24.13 16.73
N TYR A 531 -5.19 25.16 17.36
CA TYR A 531 -6.61 25.22 17.68
C TYR A 531 -7.19 26.44 16.97
N GLY A 532 -8.27 26.22 16.21
CA GLY A 532 -8.97 27.28 15.48
C GLY A 532 -10.27 26.75 14.88
N LYS A 533 -11.02 27.63 14.21
CA LYS A 533 -12.24 27.22 13.49
C LYS A 533 -11.86 26.36 12.27
N PRO A 534 -12.71 25.42 11.84
CA PRO A 534 -12.49 24.67 10.59
C PRO A 534 -12.18 25.63 9.43
N GLY A 535 -11.12 25.32 8.66
CA GLY A 535 -10.64 26.17 7.57
C GLY A 535 -9.68 27.30 7.98
N THR A 536 -9.35 27.45 9.26
CA THR A 536 -8.35 28.43 9.71
C THR A 536 -6.95 27.97 9.31
N VAL A 537 -6.20 28.83 8.62
CA VAL A 537 -4.81 28.56 8.20
C VAL A 537 -3.86 29.36 9.08
N TYR A 538 -2.94 28.68 9.76
CA TYR A 538 -1.86 29.29 10.53
C TYR A 538 -0.53 29.18 9.76
N SER A 539 0.09 30.32 9.49
CA SER A 539 1.47 30.39 9.01
C SER A 539 2.41 30.48 10.21
N ILE A 540 3.26 29.47 10.39
CA ILE A 540 4.20 29.38 11.51
C ILE A 540 5.63 29.54 10.99
N LYS A 541 6.38 30.47 11.57
CA LYS A 541 7.81 30.68 11.28
C LYS A 541 8.63 30.52 12.56
N VAL A 542 9.48 29.50 12.55
CA VAL A 542 10.48 29.22 13.58
C VAL A 542 11.75 29.97 13.19
N GLY A 543 12.24 30.87 14.04
CA GLY A 543 13.48 31.63 13.81
C GLY A 543 14.76 30.83 14.08
N ARG A 544 14.69 29.51 13.99
CA ARG A 544 15.80 28.56 13.96
C ARG A 544 15.66 27.71 12.72
N SER A 545 16.79 27.30 12.14
CA SER A 545 16.77 26.38 11.00
C SER A 545 16.12 25.06 11.41
N ILE A 546 15.00 24.77 10.75
CA ILE A 546 14.27 23.51 10.88
C ILE A 546 15.09 22.43 10.15
N VAL A 547 15.31 21.31 10.83
CA VAL A 547 16.08 20.16 10.32
C VAL A 547 15.16 18.97 10.00
N TYR A 548 13.90 19.02 10.41
CA TYR A 548 12.85 18.05 10.09
C TYR A 548 11.46 18.68 10.33
N LEU A 549 10.47 18.31 9.52
CA LEU A 549 9.09 18.75 9.64
C LEU A 549 8.17 17.60 9.21
N ASN A 550 7.17 17.29 10.01
CA ASN A 550 6.12 16.32 9.70
C ASN A 550 4.77 16.85 10.16
N THR A 551 3.78 16.80 9.27
CA THR A 551 2.39 17.16 9.57
C THR A 551 1.61 15.88 9.83
N ASN A 552 1.06 15.73 11.02
CA ASN A 552 0.30 14.56 11.42
C ASN A 552 -1.20 14.77 11.13
N ASN A 553 -1.93 13.67 10.94
CA ASN A 553 -3.37 13.68 10.66
C ASN A 553 -4.22 14.15 11.86
N ASP A 554 -3.61 14.37 13.02
CA ASP A 554 -4.23 14.78 14.27
C ASP A 554 -4.12 16.31 14.51
N ASN A 555 -3.92 17.09 13.44
CA ASN A 555 -3.68 18.54 13.45
C ASN A 555 -2.45 18.98 14.28
N SER A 556 -1.49 18.07 14.50
CA SER A 556 -0.20 18.40 15.09
C SER A 556 0.90 18.50 14.03
N ILE A 557 1.85 19.39 14.27
CA ILE A 557 3.06 19.56 13.48
C ILE A 557 4.23 19.16 14.36
N TYR A 558 4.89 18.08 14.01
CA TYR A 558 6.16 17.74 14.60
C TYR A 558 7.28 18.40 13.82
N TYR A 559 8.23 19.04 14.50
CA TYR A 559 9.40 19.57 13.83
C TYR A 559 10.63 19.51 14.70
N GLU A 560 11.80 19.52 14.07
CA GLU A 560 13.09 19.57 14.77
C GLU A 560 13.82 20.84 14.36
N TYR A 561 14.53 21.45 15.30
CA TYR A 561 15.41 22.60 15.04
C TYR A 561 16.89 22.24 15.28
N GLN A 562 17.80 23.06 14.76
CA GLN A 562 19.23 22.95 15.07
C GLN A 562 19.47 22.88 16.59
N PRO A 563 20.34 21.98 17.10
CA PRO A 563 20.53 21.78 18.53
C PRO A 563 20.68 23.09 19.31
N VAL A 564 19.95 23.17 20.42
CA VAL A 564 19.92 24.34 21.28
C VAL A 564 20.19 23.90 22.71
N SER A 565 21.14 24.56 23.36
CA SER A 565 21.46 24.29 24.76
C SER A 565 20.53 25.11 25.63
N PHE A 566 19.77 24.46 26.51
CA PHE A 566 19.04 25.14 27.57
C PHE A 566 19.85 25.12 28.86
N LEU A 567 19.65 26.14 29.71
CA LEU A 567 20.19 26.15 31.05
C LEU A 567 19.39 25.19 31.91
N ARG A 568 20.08 24.37 32.72
CA ARG A 568 19.44 23.48 33.68
C ARG A 568 18.60 24.31 34.67
N PRO A 569 17.27 24.10 34.75
CA PRO A 569 16.44 24.79 35.72
C PRO A 569 16.81 24.43 37.17
N SER A 570 16.62 25.37 38.10
CA SER A 570 16.87 25.16 39.53
C SER A 570 15.79 24.31 40.23
N THR A 571 14.63 24.15 39.59
CA THR A 571 13.51 23.33 40.06
C THR A 571 13.17 22.25 39.03
N GLY A 572 12.70 21.11 39.50
CA GLY A 572 12.37 19.96 38.65
C GLY A 572 11.95 18.74 39.46
N TRP A 573 11.81 17.62 38.78
CA TRP A 573 11.52 16.32 39.37
C TRP A 573 12.70 15.38 39.18
N ILE A 574 12.93 14.51 40.16
CA ILE A 574 13.76 13.32 39.97
C ILE A 574 12.82 12.15 39.75
N VAL A 575 13.02 11.41 38.67
CA VAL A 575 12.18 10.26 38.30
C VAL A 575 13.05 9.14 37.75
N ASP A 576 12.68 7.90 38.03
CA ASP A 576 13.27 6.76 37.32
C ASP A 576 12.74 6.74 35.88
N LYS A 577 13.58 6.40 34.91
CA LYS A 577 13.21 6.37 33.49
C LYS A 577 11.95 5.52 33.24
N ASP A 578 11.81 4.40 33.93
CA ASP A 578 10.65 3.49 33.84
C ASP A 578 9.35 4.10 34.39
N ASN A 579 9.43 5.23 35.11
CA ASN A 579 8.30 5.96 35.68
C ASN A 579 8.03 7.29 34.97
N LEU A 580 8.65 7.53 33.81
CA LEU A 580 8.56 8.81 33.12
C LEU A 580 7.14 9.10 32.60
N ASP A 581 6.40 8.10 32.16
CA ASP A 581 5.00 8.24 31.74
C ASP A 581 4.09 8.68 32.90
N ASN A 582 4.36 8.16 34.11
CA ASN A 582 3.65 8.58 35.32
C ASN A 582 3.94 10.05 35.66
N LEU A 583 5.19 10.49 35.48
CA LEU A 583 5.56 11.90 35.63
C LEU A 583 4.89 12.77 34.56
N ALA A 584 4.92 12.35 33.30
CA ALA A 584 4.28 13.06 32.19
C ALA A 584 2.78 13.23 32.45
N GLY A 585 2.08 12.18 32.87
CA GLY A 585 0.66 12.24 33.24
C GLY A 585 0.39 13.16 34.43
N LYS A 586 1.30 13.24 35.41
CA LYS A 586 1.19 14.20 36.53
C LYS A 586 1.37 15.64 36.06
N ILE A 587 2.37 15.91 35.22
CA ILE A 587 2.61 17.25 34.65
C ILE A 587 1.42 17.65 33.77
N ALA A 588 0.91 16.74 32.93
CA ALA A 588 -0.25 16.97 32.08
C ALA A 588 -1.50 17.35 32.89
N LYS A 589 -1.75 16.67 34.02
CA LYS A 589 -2.83 17.02 34.95
C LYS A 589 -2.65 18.41 35.55
N GLN A 590 -1.43 18.77 35.97
CA GLN A 590 -1.14 20.11 36.51
C GLN A 590 -1.31 21.22 35.46
N LEU A 591 -0.99 20.89 34.21
CA LEU A 591 -1.14 21.77 33.06
C LEU A 591 -2.56 21.82 32.49
N ASN A 592 -3.47 20.96 32.93
CA ASN A 592 -4.80 20.80 32.33
C ASN A 592 -4.75 20.45 30.83
N LEU A 593 -3.82 19.57 30.45
CA LEU A 593 -3.68 19.06 29.08
C LEU A 593 -4.81 18.06 28.74
N THR A 594 -5.18 17.99 27.47
CA THR A 594 -6.06 16.92 26.95
C THR A 594 -5.32 15.57 26.91
N SER A 595 -6.05 14.49 26.65
CA SER A 595 -5.45 13.15 26.47
C SER A 595 -4.40 13.15 25.35
N GLN A 596 -4.73 13.76 24.20
CA GLN A 596 -3.82 13.85 23.05
C GLN A 596 -2.56 14.65 23.39
N GLU A 597 -2.71 15.82 24.00
CA GLU A 597 -1.59 16.67 24.43
C GLU A 597 -0.72 15.97 25.50
N SER A 598 -1.35 15.21 26.40
CA SER A 598 -0.63 14.40 27.40
C SER A 598 0.21 13.32 26.73
N SER A 599 -0.30 12.66 25.68
CA SER A 599 0.47 11.68 24.90
C SER A 599 1.66 12.35 24.21
N LYS A 600 1.49 13.55 23.63
CA LYS A 600 2.60 14.29 23.01
C LYS A 600 3.65 14.74 24.04
N LEU A 601 3.22 15.16 25.24
CA LEU A 601 4.15 15.48 26.33
C LEU A 601 4.97 14.26 26.76
N ALA A 602 4.29 13.12 26.98
CA ALA A 602 4.97 11.87 27.34
C ALA A 602 5.96 11.46 26.24
N PHE A 603 5.55 11.57 24.99
CA PHE A 603 6.38 11.33 23.83
C PHE A 603 7.67 12.18 23.84
N GLU A 604 7.57 13.50 23.97
CA GLU A 604 8.75 14.39 23.98
C GLU A 604 9.69 14.09 25.16
N LEU A 605 9.13 13.84 26.36
CA LEU A 605 9.91 13.49 27.55
C LEU A 605 10.67 12.17 27.37
N ASN A 606 10.00 11.12 26.87
CA ASN A 606 10.64 9.82 26.59
C ASN A 606 11.73 9.95 25.53
N LEU A 607 11.48 10.76 24.49
CA LEU A 607 12.47 11.05 23.48
C LEU A 607 13.72 11.69 24.09
N ALA A 608 13.59 12.74 24.89
CA ALA A 608 14.73 13.38 25.56
C ALA A 608 15.41 12.46 26.59
N ALA A 609 14.63 11.66 27.33
CA ALA A 609 15.15 10.72 28.31
C ALA A 609 15.95 9.56 27.71
N SER A 610 15.60 9.10 26.50
CA SER A 610 16.37 8.08 25.78
C SER A 610 17.84 8.49 25.56
N LYS A 611 18.10 9.80 25.56
CA LYS A 611 19.43 10.42 25.34
C LYS A 611 20.26 10.52 26.61
N VAL A 612 19.68 10.22 27.77
CA VAL A 612 20.33 10.24 29.08
C VAL A 612 20.68 8.82 29.50
N VAL A 613 21.96 8.55 29.74
CA VAL A 613 22.48 7.22 30.14
C VAL A 613 21.93 6.80 31.52
N SER A 614 21.77 7.75 32.43
CA SER A 614 21.32 7.48 33.80
C SER A 614 19.90 6.91 33.84
N LYS A 615 19.68 5.90 34.71
CA LYS A 615 18.34 5.40 35.04
C LYS A 615 17.50 6.43 35.80
N LYS A 616 18.14 7.33 36.55
CA LYS A 616 17.49 8.43 37.26
C LYS A 616 17.67 9.72 36.51
N LEU A 617 16.56 10.36 36.21
CA LEU A 617 16.48 11.56 35.38
C LEU A 617 16.12 12.76 36.25
N PHE A 618 16.71 13.91 35.93
CA PHE A 618 16.18 15.21 36.28
C PHE A 618 15.31 15.69 35.11
N VAL A 619 14.08 16.14 35.40
CA VAL A 619 13.17 16.78 34.43
C VAL A 619 12.75 18.12 35.01
N GLY A 620 13.00 19.23 34.31
CA GLY A 620 12.65 20.58 34.79
C GLY A 620 12.09 21.47 33.69
N PRO A 621 11.07 22.30 33.94
CA PRO A 621 10.52 23.20 32.93
C PRO A 621 11.54 24.30 32.60
N VAL A 622 11.81 24.49 31.31
CA VAL A 622 12.64 25.58 30.80
C VAL A 622 11.85 26.89 30.90
N PRO A 623 12.44 27.99 31.41
CA PRO A 623 11.78 29.29 31.44
C PRO A 623 11.33 29.73 30.04
N GLN A 624 10.08 30.18 29.92
CA GLN A 624 9.51 30.66 28.65
C GLN A 624 10.39 31.71 27.96
N THR A 625 10.97 32.64 28.74
CA THR A 625 11.89 33.68 28.23
C THR A 625 13.13 33.10 27.57
N GLU A 626 13.62 31.96 28.05
CA GLU A 626 14.73 31.25 27.45
C GLU A 626 14.31 30.52 26.17
N VAL A 627 13.13 29.88 26.17
CA VAL A 627 12.56 29.24 24.97
C VAL A 627 12.35 30.26 23.85
N ASP A 628 11.76 31.42 24.15
CA ASP A 628 11.46 32.44 23.15
C ASP A 628 12.72 33.13 22.61
N SER A 629 13.72 33.35 23.46
CA SER A 629 15.00 33.92 23.00
C SER A 629 15.82 32.94 22.17
N LYS A 630 15.79 31.65 22.50
CA LYS A 630 16.61 30.64 21.83
C LYS A 630 15.92 30.02 20.62
N ILE A 631 14.59 29.94 20.61
CA ILE A 631 13.77 29.37 19.53
C ILE A 631 12.61 30.32 19.28
N PRO A 632 12.84 31.49 18.67
CA PRO A 632 11.76 32.44 18.42
C PRO A 632 10.70 31.80 17.51
N LEU A 633 9.43 31.95 17.87
CA LEU A 633 8.29 31.40 17.13
C LEU A 633 7.34 32.54 16.78
N SER A 634 6.97 32.64 15.51
CA SER A 634 6.00 33.63 15.00
C SER A 634 4.84 32.92 14.30
N VAL A 635 3.63 33.38 14.56
CA VAL A 635 2.38 32.76 14.06
C VAL A 635 1.51 33.83 13.42
N THR A 636 0.96 33.55 12.24
CA THR A 636 0.04 34.44 11.51
C THR A 636 -1.21 33.68 11.10
N PRO A 637 -2.44 34.14 11.44
CA PRO A 637 -2.75 35.34 12.22
C PRO A 637 -2.23 35.26 13.66
N GLN A 638 -2.05 36.42 14.31
CA GLN A 638 -1.54 36.49 15.67
C GLN A 638 -2.55 35.86 16.63
N VAL A 639 -2.16 34.76 17.26
CA VAL A 639 -2.93 34.06 18.28
C VAL A 639 -2.07 33.83 19.54
N PRO A 640 -2.67 33.55 20.71
CA PRO A 640 -1.93 33.08 21.87
C PRO A 640 -1.06 31.87 21.53
N VAL A 641 0.25 31.98 21.82
CA VAL A 641 1.23 30.90 21.67
C VAL A 641 1.70 30.51 23.06
N ILE A 642 1.49 29.24 23.42
CA ILE A 642 1.82 28.72 24.74
C ILE A 642 2.81 27.58 24.55
N ARG A 643 3.96 27.64 25.23
CA ARG A 643 5.08 26.73 24.97
C ARG A 643 5.54 26.11 26.28
N TYR A 644 5.60 24.78 26.34
CA TYR A 644 6.18 24.06 27.46
C TYR A 644 7.37 23.25 26.96
N HIS A 645 8.56 23.69 27.33
CA HIS A 645 9.79 22.94 27.08
C HIS A 645 10.33 22.36 28.37
N PHE A 646 10.83 21.14 28.33
CA PHE A 646 11.42 20.46 29.47
C PHE A 646 12.91 20.18 29.24
N TYR A 647 13.72 20.49 30.24
CA TYR A 647 15.11 20.11 30.32
C TYR A 647 15.20 18.72 30.97
N VAL A 648 15.87 17.77 30.30
CA VAL A 648 16.04 16.40 30.77
C VAL A 648 17.53 16.07 30.90
N SER A 649 18.00 15.67 32.08
CA SER A 649 19.40 15.28 32.29
C SER A 649 19.54 14.14 33.29
N ASP A 650 20.78 13.75 33.58
CA ASP A 650 21.11 12.94 34.73
C ASP A 650 20.70 13.63 36.05
N SER A 651 20.25 12.81 37.02
CA SER A 651 19.89 13.31 38.35
C SER A 651 21.15 13.67 39.15
N VAL A 652 21.31 14.96 39.48
CA VAL A 652 22.34 15.41 40.42
C VAL A 652 21.68 16.23 41.52
N GLY A 653 21.90 15.85 42.78
CA GLY A 653 21.43 16.56 43.96
C GLY A 653 19.93 16.39 44.27
N ARG A 654 19.47 17.07 45.32
CA ARG A 654 18.04 17.21 45.63
C ARG A 654 17.50 18.42 44.89
N VAL A 655 16.27 18.31 44.37
CA VAL A 655 15.59 19.39 43.66
C VAL A 655 14.20 19.58 44.23
N THR A 656 13.71 20.82 44.15
CA THR A 656 12.34 21.16 44.53
C THR A 656 11.45 21.06 43.31
N ALA A 657 10.28 20.44 43.46
CA ALA A 657 9.29 20.39 42.39
C ALA A 657 8.85 21.80 41.98
N PRO A 658 8.80 22.13 40.68
CA PRO A 658 8.40 23.44 40.20
C PRO A 658 6.89 23.63 40.38
N THR A 659 6.47 24.89 40.50
CA THR A 659 5.06 25.27 40.36
C THR A 659 4.80 25.60 38.90
N ILE A 660 3.93 24.82 38.25
CA ILE A 660 3.52 25.08 36.87
C ILE A 660 2.12 25.70 36.88
N LYS A 661 1.91 26.72 36.05
CA LYS A 661 0.59 27.33 35.87
C LYS A 661 -0.24 26.48 34.91
N PRO A 662 -1.51 26.17 35.24
CA PRO A 662 -2.40 25.49 34.30
C PRO A 662 -2.55 26.25 32.99
N LEU A 663 -2.72 25.52 31.89
CA LEU A 663 -2.99 26.06 30.57
C LEU A 663 -4.34 26.80 30.57
N VAL A 664 -4.31 28.08 30.20
CA VAL A 664 -5.53 28.86 29.92
C VAL A 664 -5.87 28.70 28.45
N ARG A 665 -6.97 28.01 28.16
CA ARG A 665 -7.41 27.72 26.80
C ARG A 665 -8.16 28.90 26.20
N THR A 666 -7.97 29.11 24.91
CA THR A 666 -8.77 30.05 24.09
C THR A 666 -9.26 29.33 22.84
N ALA A 667 -10.24 29.91 22.14
CA ALA A 667 -10.81 29.29 20.93
C ALA A 667 -9.80 29.19 19.77
N GLU A 668 -8.79 30.07 19.75
CA GLU A 668 -7.75 30.13 18.73
C GLU A 668 -6.40 30.25 19.44
N MET A 669 -5.56 29.23 19.37
CA MET A 669 -4.23 29.23 20.02
C MET A 669 -3.29 28.21 19.39
N ILE A 670 -2.00 28.37 19.65
CA ILE A 670 -0.96 27.38 19.38
C ILE A 670 -0.40 26.88 20.71
N LEU A 671 -0.35 25.55 20.88
CA LEU A 671 0.34 24.88 21.97
C LEU A 671 1.59 24.20 21.43
N GLU A 672 2.74 24.42 22.07
CA GLU A 672 3.98 23.72 21.77
C GLU A 672 4.45 22.93 22.99
N LEU A 673 4.75 21.64 22.80
CA LEU A 673 5.32 20.75 23.80
C LEU A 673 6.67 20.28 23.30
N GLY A 674 7.73 20.41 24.10
CA GLY A 674 9.07 19.99 23.71
C GLY A 674 9.91 19.51 24.88
N ALA A 675 10.95 18.73 24.59
CA ALA A 675 11.94 18.37 25.59
C ALA A 675 13.34 18.30 24.98
N ALA A 676 14.33 18.72 25.75
CA ALA A 676 15.72 18.82 25.32
C ALA A 676 16.67 18.37 26.43
N ILE A 677 17.80 17.80 26.02
CA ILE A 677 18.91 17.46 26.92
C ILE A 677 19.93 18.60 27.00
N PRO A 678 20.79 18.65 28.04
CA PRO A 678 21.99 19.46 27.99
C PRO A 678 22.75 19.21 26.69
N LYS A 679 23.41 20.26 26.18
CA LYS A 679 24.49 20.02 25.23
C LYS A 679 25.59 19.30 26.00
N LEU A 680 25.80 18.03 25.65
CA LEU A 680 26.94 17.25 26.12
C LEU A 680 28.25 17.91 25.68
#